data_AF-A0A1F5NQC2-F1
#
_entry.id   AF-A0A1F5NQC2-F1
#
_cell.length_a   1.000
_cell.length_b   1.000
_cell.length_c   1.000
_cell.angle_alpha   90.00
_cell.angle_beta   90.00
_cell.angle_gamma   90.00
#
_symmetry.space_group_name_H-M   'P 1'
#
loop_
_entity.id
_entity.type
_entity.pdbx_description
1 polymer ?
#
loop_
_entity_poly.entity_id
_entity_poly.type
_entity_poly.pdbx_seq_one_letter_code
_entity_poly.pdbx_strand_id
1 'polypeptide(L)'
;MRFRFPIKYRKILGSLLLPVFLLAPLLPNKMMQNEPNIPITFQIKNFTDNQKIFDRYGLETQALFQNIFKARVSDSVFKSMQRDPKIAYAEEDQRVHASVIVTSDPFFTTDAIVEDKQWYLAKTQVPLAWDYTQGTNNVTVAIIDTGIHRSHVELNDGRIIDGFDVMINRPIPLNFDSDDNGHGTAVAGVIGAIPNNNRGIAGINWQVKLMPVKALGADGTGDTSNVAAAIVWATDHQANIINLSLGGPGFGGNMTLSNAITYAYDRGVLIVAAAGNDQADKGQNLDATPTYPVCGDNGKNMVLGVAATDINDQKTSFSNFGSLCIDISAPGKRILSTAFLPSSPSNNLLIYGSGTSLATPIVSGVAALIKSTNPNLSNVEIREKLIRTTDSIDWLNQTSCLGGSCNGFLGSGRINALSTIAPPPLADGSLIRSPYTGEIYLISNNAKRPISNFVFAQRGFRQENIITAANNQLVSYPTATPLPPLDTTLIKSENYDEVFVVVSGMKRPLTYLVFISRGYNFANIKILPQSEIDNLPTGEWYEPPDQTMVLVLGDPTVYVIDKGTRRAVTFFVFQQRNLSFSKVINVTPDEFSHIPQSHDSYWLSPLDQTLVKLVDEPSVYVIENGTKRLLSLNVFVSRGYDFRNVVTLPKVEMDVIAAGMPIES
;
A
#
# COMPACT_ATOMS: atom_id res chain seq x y z
N MET A 1 2.27 50.24 41.84
CA MET A 1 2.90 51.39 41.16
C MET A 1 1.96 51.85 40.04
N ARG A 2 1.55 53.13 40.04
CA ARG A 2 0.72 53.81 39.00
C ARG A 2 1.49 53.86 37.67
N PHE A 3 0.88 53.88 36.47
CA PHE A 3 0.23 55.02 35.76
C PHE A 3 -0.62 54.47 34.59
N ARG A 4 -1.95 54.71 34.47
CA ARG A 4 -2.74 55.84 33.90
C ARG A 4 -2.77 55.99 32.34
N PHE A 5 -3.85 55.48 31.72
CA PHE A 5 -4.90 56.08 30.83
C PHE A 5 -4.70 57.48 30.17
N PRO A 6 -5.58 57.99 29.25
CA PRO A 6 -6.66 57.43 28.36
C PRO A 6 -6.64 58.02 26.89
N ILE A 7 -7.60 57.80 25.97
CA ILE A 7 -8.70 58.75 25.61
C ILE A 7 -9.61 58.25 24.43
N LYS A 8 -10.93 58.28 24.71
CA LYS A 8 -12.18 58.68 23.99
C LYS A 8 -12.50 58.38 22.51
N TYR A 9 -13.74 57.91 22.33
CA TYR A 9 -14.64 58.00 21.18
C TYR A 9 -15.30 59.39 21.00
N ARG A 10 -15.53 59.83 19.73
CA ARG A 10 -16.81 60.40 19.24
C ARG A 10 -16.83 60.59 17.71
N LYS A 11 -17.95 60.20 17.08
CA LYS A 11 -18.37 60.50 15.68
C LYS A 11 -18.81 61.97 15.54
N ILE A 12 -18.78 62.53 14.32
CA ILE A 12 -19.88 63.21 13.60
C ILE A 12 -19.44 63.64 12.17
N LEU A 13 -20.41 63.57 11.25
CA LEU A 13 -20.44 63.90 9.81
C LEU A 13 -20.01 65.32 9.41
N GLY A 14 -19.68 65.50 8.12
CA GLY A 14 -20.28 66.62 7.35
C GLY A 14 -19.39 67.37 6.34
N SER A 15 -19.48 66.94 5.07
CA SER A 15 -19.62 67.76 3.83
C SER A 15 -18.54 68.76 3.33
N LEU A 16 -18.18 68.51 2.07
CA LEU A 16 -17.95 69.40 0.92
C LEU A 16 -16.74 70.36 0.90
N LEU A 17 -15.82 70.09 -0.04
CA LEU A 17 -15.42 71.02 -1.12
C LEU A 17 -14.57 70.26 -2.17
N LEU A 18 -15.09 70.16 -3.40
CA LEU A 18 -14.35 69.90 -4.64
C LEU A 18 -14.00 71.28 -5.26
N PRO A 19 -12.96 71.45 -6.14
CA PRO A 19 -12.96 70.73 -7.43
C PRO A 19 -11.60 70.50 -8.16
N VAL A 20 -11.74 69.71 -9.24
CA VAL A 20 -10.92 69.57 -10.46
C VAL A 20 -9.59 68.80 -10.37
N PHE A 21 -9.65 67.52 -10.75
CA PHE A 21 -8.52 66.77 -11.32
C PHE A 21 -8.85 66.34 -12.76
N LEU A 22 -7.87 66.52 -13.65
CA LEU A 22 -7.89 66.10 -15.05
C LEU A 22 -8.06 64.57 -15.18
N LEU A 23 -8.84 64.17 -16.19
CA LEU A 23 -9.03 62.78 -16.62
C LEU A 23 -7.74 62.17 -17.19
N ALA A 24 -7.40 60.97 -16.72
CA ALA A 24 -6.75 59.93 -17.51
C ALA A 24 -7.44 58.58 -17.18
N PRO A 25 -7.77 57.73 -18.18
CA PRO A 25 -8.55 56.52 -17.95
C PRO A 25 -7.71 55.42 -17.29
N LEU A 26 -8.12 55.00 -16.10
CA LEU A 26 -7.62 53.80 -15.42
C LEU A 26 -8.21 52.55 -16.10
N LEU A 27 -7.34 51.75 -16.71
CA LEU A 27 -7.61 50.36 -17.05
C LEU A 27 -7.78 49.54 -15.75
N PRO A 28 -8.83 48.72 -15.59
CA PRO A 28 -8.93 47.82 -14.45
C PRO A 28 -7.99 46.62 -14.64
N ASN A 29 -6.91 46.59 -13.86
CA ASN A 29 -6.14 45.37 -13.62
C ASN A 29 -7.05 44.36 -12.90
N LYS A 30 -7.52 43.36 -13.64
CA LYS A 30 -8.21 42.20 -13.09
C LYS A 30 -7.16 41.32 -12.40
N MET A 31 -7.11 41.38 -11.06
CA MET A 31 -6.39 40.38 -10.28
C MET A 31 -7.01 39.01 -10.58
N MET A 32 -6.28 38.12 -11.26
CA MET A 32 -6.64 36.72 -11.38
C MET A 32 -6.43 36.07 -10.01
N GLN A 33 -7.54 35.82 -9.30
CA GLN A 33 -7.56 34.84 -8.24
C GLN A 33 -7.42 33.46 -8.90
N ASN A 34 -6.34 32.74 -8.62
CA ASN A 34 -6.23 31.33 -8.99
C ASN A 34 -7.30 30.57 -8.20
N GLU A 35 -8.35 30.12 -8.88
CA GLU A 35 -9.32 29.19 -8.29
C GLU A 35 -8.58 27.89 -7.88
N PRO A 36 -8.91 27.31 -6.71
CA PRO A 36 -8.30 26.05 -6.30
C PRO A 36 -8.71 24.93 -7.27
N ASN A 37 -7.72 24.23 -7.82
CA ASN A 37 -7.97 23.10 -8.71
C ASN A 37 -8.56 21.91 -7.92
N ILE A 38 -9.69 21.39 -8.40
CA ILE A 38 -10.44 20.25 -7.86
C ILE A 38 -9.93 18.98 -8.58
N PRO A 39 -9.63 17.89 -7.84
CA PRO A 39 -9.32 16.61 -8.47
C PRO A 39 -10.60 16.00 -9.04
N ILE A 40 -10.53 15.53 -10.27
CA ILE A 40 -11.68 14.94 -10.97
C ILE A 40 -11.31 13.61 -11.61
N THR A 41 -12.31 12.76 -11.77
CA THR A 41 -12.28 11.55 -12.59
C THR A 41 -13.29 11.70 -13.71
N PHE A 42 -12.90 11.34 -14.94
CA PHE A 42 -13.79 11.48 -16.09
C PHE A 42 -13.52 10.40 -17.14
N GLN A 43 -14.56 10.02 -17.88
CA GLN A 43 -14.47 9.04 -18.95
C GLN A 43 -14.73 9.69 -20.31
N ILE A 44 -13.86 9.42 -21.29
CA ILE A 44 -14.06 9.82 -22.69
C ILE A 44 -14.72 8.66 -23.44
N LYS A 45 -15.81 8.93 -24.16
CA LYS A 45 -16.63 7.88 -24.82
C LYS A 45 -15.83 7.07 -25.83
N ASN A 46 -14.98 7.73 -26.63
CA ASN A 46 -14.21 7.11 -27.71
C ASN A 46 -12.72 7.39 -27.54
N PHE A 47 -11.88 6.36 -27.65
CA PHE A 47 -10.42 6.46 -27.47
C PHE A 47 -9.78 7.48 -28.44
N THR A 48 -10.30 7.57 -29.66
CA THR A 48 -9.80 8.48 -30.71
C THR A 48 -9.99 9.97 -30.37
N ASP A 49 -10.81 10.31 -29.38
CA ASP A 49 -11.07 11.69 -28.96
C ASP A 49 -10.16 12.18 -27.82
N ASN A 50 -9.36 11.28 -27.21
CA ASN A 50 -8.58 11.56 -26.00
C ASN A 50 -7.69 12.81 -26.12
N GLN A 51 -6.79 12.85 -27.12
CA GLN A 51 -5.85 13.96 -27.29
C GLN A 51 -6.58 15.29 -27.53
N LYS A 52 -7.67 15.28 -28.32
CA LYS A 52 -8.46 16.49 -28.62
C LYS A 52 -9.12 17.07 -27.37
N ILE A 53 -9.55 16.21 -26.44
CA ILE A 53 -10.14 16.63 -25.16
C ILE A 53 -9.06 17.16 -24.21
N PHE A 54 -7.89 16.53 -24.17
CA PHE A 54 -6.77 17.01 -23.36
C PHE A 54 -6.31 18.39 -23.80
N ASP A 55 -6.13 18.60 -25.10
CA ASP A 55 -5.72 19.88 -25.67
C ASP A 55 -6.79 20.96 -25.47
N ARG A 56 -8.08 20.61 -25.65
CA ARG A 56 -9.22 21.54 -25.49
C ARG A 56 -9.29 22.14 -24.09
N TYR A 57 -9.04 21.34 -23.07
CA TYR A 57 -9.19 21.74 -21.67
C TYR A 57 -7.85 21.98 -20.95
N GLY A 58 -6.71 21.84 -21.66
CA GLY A 58 -5.37 22.00 -21.08
C GLY A 58 -5.10 21.03 -19.95
N LEU A 59 -5.49 19.76 -20.11
CA LEU A 59 -5.46 18.77 -19.03
C LEU A 59 -4.09 18.10 -18.92
N GLU A 60 -3.51 18.15 -17.72
CA GLU A 60 -2.51 17.18 -17.29
C GLU A 60 -3.24 15.96 -16.72
N THR A 61 -3.16 14.82 -17.42
CA THR A 61 -3.96 13.63 -17.12
C THR A 61 -3.11 12.44 -16.70
N GLN A 62 -3.69 11.62 -15.82
CA GLN A 62 -3.23 10.27 -15.53
C GLN A 62 -4.28 9.28 -16.06
N ALA A 63 -3.88 8.34 -16.92
CA ALA A 63 -4.75 7.27 -17.37
C ALA A 63 -5.00 6.25 -16.25
N LEU A 64 -6.26 5.84 -16.09
CA LEU A 64 -6.67 4.77 -15.17
C LEU A 64 -6.95 3.49 -15.96
N PHE A 65 -8.17 3.34 -16.51
CA PHE A 65 -8.59 2.18 -17.31
C PHE A 65 -9.79 2.54 -18.19
N GLN A 66 -10.04 1.82 -19.30
CA GLN A 66 -11.24 1.98 -20.14
C GLN A 66 -11.60 3.44 -20.54
N ASN A 67 -10.62 4.24 -20.98
CA ASN A 67 -10.75 5.68 -21.26
C ASN A 67 -11.17 6.54 -20.06
N ILE A 68 -10.90 6.09 -18.85
CA ILE A 68 -11.08 6.85 -17.62
C ILE A 68 -9.74 7.48 -17.26
N PHE A 69 -9.80 8.77 -16.97
CA PHE A 69 -8.65 9.61 -16.66
C PHE A 69 -8.89 10.37 -15.37
N LYS A 70 -7.78 10.72 -14.72
CA LYS A 70 -7.74 11.60 -13.55
C LYS A 70 -7.01 12.89 -13.92
N ALA A 71 -7.54 14.03 -13.47
CA ALA A 71 -6.93 15.35 -13.67
C ALA A 71 -7.23 16.28 -12.49
N ARG A 72 -6.57 17.44 -12.44
CA ARG A 72 -6.94 18.55 -11.56
C ARG A 72 -7.32 19.75 -12.40
N VAL A 73 -8.52 20.29 -12.18
CA VAL A 73 -9.08 21.37 -13.01
C VAL A 73 -9.76 22.43 -12.15
N SER A 74 -9.97 23.64 -12.67
CA SER A 74 -10.81 24.64 -12.00
C SER A 74 -12.30 24.22 -12.02
N ASP A 75 -13.10 24.79 -11.12
CA ASP A 75 -14.56 24.55 -11.07
C ASP A 75 -15.24 24.90 -12.40
N SER A 76 -14.76 25.95 -13.06
CA SER A 76 -15.22 26.36 -14.39
C SER A 76 -14.95 25.30 -15.47
N VAL A 77 -13.75 24.72 -15.50
CA VAL A 77 -13.40 23.65 -16.45
C VAL A 77 -14.19 22.37 -16.13
N PHE A 78 -14.33 22.01 -14.85
CA PHE A 78 -15.12 20.87 -14.42
C PHE A 78 -16.57 20.94 -14.92
N LYS A 79 -17.25 22.07 -14.71
CA LYS A 79 -18.63 22.28 -15.19
C LYS A 79 -18.74 22.24 -16.71
N SER A 80 -17.72 22.68 -17.44
CA SER A 80 -17.69 22.57 -18.90
C SER A 80 -17.49 21.13 -19.37
N MET A 81 -16.64 20.35 -18.69
CA MET A 81 -16.42 18.94 -18.99
C MET A 81 -17.69 18.11 -18.76
N GLN A 82 -18.46 18.41 -17.72
CA GLN A 82 -19.76 17.76 -17.44
C GLN A 82 -20.81 17.95 -18.55
N ARG A 83 -20.62 18.94 -19.44
CA ARG A 83 -21.53 19.24 -20.55
C ARG A 83 -20.95 18.85 -21.92
N ASP A 84 -19.72 18.34 -21.98
CA ASP A 84 -19.10 17.96 -23.25
C ASP A 84 -19.71 16.64 -23.76
N PRO A 85 -20.31 16.60 -24.97
CA PRO A 85 -20.96 15.40 -25.49
C PRO A 85 -20.01 14.22 -25.71
N LYS A 86 -18.70 14.44 -25.73
CA LYS A 86 -17.66 13.40 -25.87
C LYS A 86 -17.21 12.80 -24.54
N ILE A 87 -17.53 13.45 -23.43
CA ILE A 87 -17.26 12.96 -22.07
C ILE A 87 -18.51 12.21 -21.62
N ALA A 88 -18.35 10.95 -21.20
CA ALA A 88 -19.47 10.13 -20.70
C ALA A 88 -19.91 10.60 -19.32
N TYR A 89 -18.94 10.90 -18.45
CA TYR A 89 -19.13 11.54 -17.16
C TYR A 89 -17.86 12.28 -16.73
N ALA A 90 -18.03 13.30 -15.92
CA ALA A 90 -16.96 13.96 -15.16
C ALA A 90 -17.47 14.21 -13.74
N GLU A 91 -16.75 13.69 -12.76
CA GLU A 91 -17.11 13.75 -11.34
C GLU A 91 -15.90 14.18 -10.49
N GLU A 92 -16.18 14.74 -9.32
CA GLU A 92 -15.13 15.04 -8.36
C GLU A 92 -14.54 13.74 -7.79
N ASP A 93 -13.22 13.64 -7.78
CA ASP A 93 -12.51 12.49 -7.26
C ASP A 93 -12.58 12.49 -5.72
N GLN A 94 -13.51 11.70 -5.20
CA GLN A 94 -13.79 11.64 -3.76
C GLN A 94 -12.63 10.98 -3.02
N ARG A 95 -12.22 11.60 -1.91
CA ARG A 95 -11.31 10.96 -0.97
C ARG A 95 -12.04 9.83 -0.24
N VAL A 96 -11.74 8.60 -0.62
CA VAL A 96 -12.07 7.43 0.19
C VAL A 96 -11.01 7.26 1.27
N HIS A 97 -11.46 7.15 2.52
CA HIS A 97 -10.59 6.82 3.64
C HIS A 97 -10.69 5.31 3.90
N ALA A 98 -9.56 4.66 4.18
CA ALA A 98 -9.61 3.36 4.83
C ALA A 98 -10.40 3.49 6.14
N SER A 99 -11.26 2.51 6.44
CA SER A 99 -12.06 2.48 7.66
C SER A 99 -11.13 2.32 8.87
N VAL A 100 -10.65 3.43 9.43
CA VAL A 100 -9.98 3.47 10.73
C VAL A 100 -11.05 3.32 11.80
N ILE A 101 -10.85 2.44 12.77
CA ILE A 101 -11.70 2.38 13.96
C ILE A 101 -11.58 3.72 14.72
N VAL A 102 -12.67 4.48 14.71
CA VAL A 102 -12.84 5.75 15.44
C VAL A 102 -13.77 5.50 16.62
N THR A 103 -13.41 5.96 17.81
CA THR A 103 -14.30 5.89 18.97
C THR A 103 -15.18 7.14 19.04
N SER A 104 -16.34 7.02 19.68
CA SER A 104 -17.28 8.12 19.85
C SER A 104 -16.99 9.04 21.06
N ASP A 105 -15.85 8.84 21.74
CA ASP A 105 -15.52 9.53 22.99
C ASP A 105 -15.21 11.02 22.76
N PRO A 106 -15.75 11.97 23.55
CA PRO A 106 -15.68 13.41 23.25
C PRO A 106 -14.26 13.99 23.10
N PHE A 107 -13.31 13.49 23.90
CA PHE A 107 -11.93 13.95 23.90
C PHE A 107 -11.00 13.11 23.01
N PHE A 108 -11.52 12.10 22.31
CA PHE A 108 -10.77 11.37 21.29
C PHE A 108 -10.48 12.28 20.07
N THR A 109 -9.32 12.06 19.45
CA THR A 109 -8.93 12.73 18.20
C THR A 109 -8.02 11.82 17.38
N THR A 110 -8.18 11.85 16.06
CA THR A 110 -7.21 11.28 15.10
C THR A 110 -6.17 12.30 14.64
N ASP A 111 -6.24 13.53 15.15
CA ASP A 111 -5.30 14.61 14.85
C ASP A 111 -4.25 14.74 15.96
N ALA A 112 -2.99 14.49 15.59
CA ALA A 112 -1.83 14.50 16.48
C ALA A 112 -1.35 15.90 16.89
N ILE A 113 -1.97 16.99 16.40
CA ILE A 113 -1.63 18.37 16.79
C ILE A 113 -2.66 19.03 17.73
N VAL A 114 -3.77 18.34 18.05
CA VAL A 114 -4.87 18.88 18.89
C VAL A 114 -4.61 18.59 20.36
N GLU A 115 -3.79 19.43 21.01
CA GLU A 115 -3.27 19.20 22.38
C GLU A 115 -4.35 19.26 23.49
N ASP A 116 -5.54 19.80 23.23
CA ASP A 116 -6.71 19.80 24.14
C ASP A 116 -7.58 18.53 24.01
N LYS A 117 -7.06 17.51 23.33
CA LYS A 117 -7.64 16.19 23.20
C LYS A 117 -6.56 15.11 23.40
N GLN A 118 -6.91 13.84 23.22
CA GLN A 118 -5.98 12.71 23.31
C GLN A 118 -5.04 12.61 22.09
N TRP A 119 -4.31 13.70 21.80
CA TRP A 119 -3.36 13.80 20.69
C TRP A 119 -2.32 12.68 20.68
N TYR A 120 -1.95 12.18 21.87
CA TYR A 120 -0.95 11.13 22.02
C TYR A 120 -1.39 9.81 21.37
N LEU A 121 -2.69 9.51 21.32
CA LEU A 121 -3.21 8.31 20.63
C LEU A 121 -2.93 8.41 19.12
N ALA A 122 -3.27 9.56 18.52
CA ALA A 122 -3.00 9.82 17.12
C ALA A 122 -1.48 9.85 16.84
N LYS A 123 -0.69 10.52 17.69
CA LYS A 123 0.76 10.62 17.51
C LYS A 123 1.45 9.25 17.51
N THR A 124 0.99 8.35 18.36
CA THR A 124 1.54 6.99 18.49
C THR A 124 0.86 5.98 17.57
N GLN A 125 0.01 6.43 16.64
CA GLN A 125 -0.69 5.58 15.66
C GLN A 125 -1.58 4.49 16.28
N VAL A 126 -2.05 4.69 17.51
CA VAL A 126 -2.91 3.73 18.21
C VAL A 126 -4.24 3.50 17.48
N PRO A 127 -4.94 4.52 16.96
CA PRO A 127 -6.19 4.31 16.22
C PRO A 127 -6.02 3.39 15.00
N LEU A 128 -4.91 3.51 14.27
CA LEU A 128 -4.61 2.64 13.13
C LEU A 128 -4.25 1.21 13.57
N ALA A 129 -3.67 1.05 14.76
CA ALA A 129 -3.40 -0.27 15.32
C ALA A 129 -4.68 -1.02 15.73
N TRP A 130 -5.75 -0.30 16.08
CA TRP A 130 -7.03 -0.92 16.44
C TRP A 130 -7.66 -1.73 15.29
N ASP A 131 -7.35 -1.39 14.03
CA ASP A 131 -7.75 -2.16 12.86
C ASP A 131 -7.13 -3.58 12.81
N TYR A 132 -6.09 -3.82 13.62
CA TYR A 132 -5.43 -5.12 13.78
C TYR A 132 -5.83 -5.81 15.08
N THR A 133 -5.87 -5.07 16.19
CA THR A 133 -6.33 -5.57 17.48
C THR A 133 -6.74 -4.43 18.40
N GLN A 134 -7.84 -4.63 19.12
CA GLN A 134 -8.31 -3.71 20.17
C GLN A 134 -7.87 -4.17 21.57
N GLY A 135 -7.02 -5.20 21.63
CA GLY A 135 -6.67 -5.89 22.87
C GLY A 135 -7.60 -7.07 23.17
N THR A 136 -7.26 -7.87 24.19
CA THR A 136 -8.07 -8.99 24.67
C THR A 136 -8.07 -9.04 26.20
N ASN A 137 -9.10 -9.63 26.78
CA ASN A 137 -9.20 -9.90 28.22
C ASN A 137 -8.31 -11.07 28.69
N ASN A 138 -7.54 -11.69 27.80
CA ASN A 138 -6.50 -12.66 28.14
C ASN A 138 -5.16 -12.02 28.50
N VAL A 139 -5.01 -10.71 28.30
CA VAL A 139 -3.80 -9.96 28.68
C VAL A 139 -4.07 -9.15 29.94
N THR A 140 -3.17 -9.28 30.91
CA THR A 140 -3.22 -8.57 32.19
C THR A 140 -2.04 -7.62 32.31
N VAL A 141 -2.34 -6.33 32.56
CA VAL A 141 -1.34 -5.31 32.89
C VAL A 141 -1.46 -4.98 34.36
N ALA A 142 -0.41 -5.27 35.13
CA ALA A 142 -0.29 -4.87 36.52
C ALA A 142 0.21 -3.43 36.61
N ILE A 143 -0.51 -2.61 37.37
CA ILE A 143 -0.19 -1.22 37.64
C ILE A 143 0.29 -1.16 39.09
N ILE A 144 1.61 -1.12 39.27
CA ILE A 144 2.23 -0.98 40.59
C ILE A 144 2.36 0.52 40.87
N ASP A 145 1.44 1.04 41.68
CA ASP A 145 1.26 2.50 41.85
C ASP A 145 0.51 2.82 43.17
N THR A 146 -0.25 3.91 43.24
CA THR A 146 -1.03 4.35 44.41
C THR A 146 -2.36 3.62 44.60
N GLY A 147 -2.74 2.74 43.66
CA GLY A 147 -4.04 2.08 43.59
C GLY A 147 -4.85 2.53 42.37
N ILE A 148 -6.10 2.08 42.27
CA ILE A 148 -7.03 2.50 41.20
C ILE A 148 -8.39 2.85 41.79
N HIS A 149 -8.94 4.00 41.39
CA HIS A 149 -10.34 4.38 41.59
C HIS A 149 -11.22 3.69 40.53
N ARG A 150 -11.61 2.47 40.86
CA ARG A 150 -12.36 1.54 40.00
C ARG A 150 -13.77 2.04 39.71
N SER A 151 -14.38 2.77 40.63
CA SER A 151 -15.71 3.36 40.46
C SER A 151 -15.78 4.46 39.40
N HIS A 152 -14.63 4.89 38.86
CA HIS A 152 -14.54 5.86 37.78
C HIS A 152 -15.32 5.40 36.53
N VAL A 153 -16.12 6.27 35.92
CA VAL A 153 -17.03 5.96 34.80
C VAL A 153 -16.31 5.47 33.54
N GLU A 154 -15.02 5.76 33.44
CA GLU A 154 -14.14 5.33 32.37
C GLU A 154 -13.37 4.04 32.72
N LEU A 155 -13.58 3.42 33.88
CA LEU A 155 -12.84 2.25 34.35
C LEU A 155 -13.73 1.15 34.97
N ASN A 156 -15.03 1.39 35.11
CA ASN A 156 -15.97 0.57 35.89
C ASN A 156 -16.71 -0.52 35.09
N ASP A 157 -16.13 -1.02 33.99
CA ASP A 157 -16.73 -2.05 33.12
C ASP A 157 -16.37 -3.50 33.52
N GLY A 158 -15.69 -3.68 34.65
CA GLY A 158 -15.29 -4.98 35.17
C GLY A 158 -13.94 -5.50 34.64
N ARG A 159 -13.20 -4.71 33.86
CA ARG A 159 -11.83 -5.07 33.42
C ARG A 159 -10.75 -4.89 34.48
N ILE A 160 -11.01 -4.08 35.50
CA ILE A 160 -10.13 -4.03 36.67
C ILE A 160 -10.38 -5.32 37.47
N ILE A 161 -9.35 -6.15 37.62
CA ILE A 161 -9.43 -7.42 38.33
C ILE A 161 -9.07 -7.26 39.82
N ASP A 162 -9.01 -8.36 40.55
CA ASP A 162 -8.48 -8.35 41.91
C ASP A 162 -7.02 -7.89 41.93
N GLY A 163 -6.63 -7.29 43.03
CA GLY A 163 -5.31 -6.70 43.22
C GLY A 163 -4.79 -6.89 44.63
N PHE A 164 -3.75 -6.14 44.98
CA PHE A 164 -3.11 -6.25 46.28
C PHE A 164 -2.53 -4.93 46.76
N ASP A 165 -2.76 -4.63 48.03
CA ASP A 165 -2.09 -3.56 48.75
C ASP A 165 -0.92 -4.14 49.53
N VAL A 166 0.28 -3.93 49.00
CA VAL A 166 1.53 -4.44 49.59
C VAL A 166 1.88 -3.69 50.87
N MET A 167 1.48 -2.42 50.99
CA MET A 167 1.86 -1.58 52.12
C MET A 167 1.24 -2.07 53.44
N ILE A 168 0.05 -2.67 53.36
CA ILE A 168 -0.67 -3.25 54.51
C ILE A 168 -0.91 -4.75 54.36
N ASN A 169 -0.30 -5.39 53.35
CA ASN A 169 -0.40 -6.81 53.06
C ASN A 169 -1.86 -7.33 52.96
N ARG A 170 -2.68 -6.68 52.13
CA ARG A 170 -4.13 -6.96 52.02
C ARG A 170 -4.60 -7.10 50.57
N PRO A 171 -5.47 -8.09 50.25
CA PRO A 171 -6.12 -8.16 48.94
C PRO A 171 -7.02 -6.94 48.65
N ILE A 172 -7.01 -6.49 47.40
CA ILE A 172 -7.92 -5.48 46.85
C ILE A 172 -8.99 -6.22 46.03
N PRO A 173 -10.21 -6.41 46.56
CA PRO A 173 -11.25 -7.17 45.85
C PRO A 173 -11.92 -6.36 44.73
N LEU A 174 -12.67 -7.06 43.86
CA LEU A 174 -13.35 -6.50 42.68
C LEU A 174 -14.23 -5.24 42.88
N ASN A 175 -14.66 -4.94 44.10
CA ASN A 175 -15.56 -3.81 44.41
C ASN A 175 -14.92 -2.78 45.35
N PHE A 176 -13.58 -2.69 45.36
CA PHE A 176 -12.85 -1.80 46.24
C PHE A 176 -12.04 -0.76 45.46
N ASP A 177 -12.28 0.51 45.79
CA ASP A 177 -11.45 1.64 45.36
C ASP A 177 -10.21 1.69 46.25
N SER A 178 -9.05 1.54 45.64
CA SER A 178 -7.76 1.41 46.35
C SER A 178 -6.87 2.64 46.25
N ASP A 179 -7.21 3.59 45.36
CA ASP A 179 -6.43 4.80 45.17
C ASP A 179 -6.81 5.85 46.22
N ASP A 180 -5.81 6.32 46.96
CA ASP A 180 -5.91 7.39 47.95
C ASP A 180 -5.02 8.59 47.59
N ASN A 181 -4.54 8.64 46.34
CA ASN A 181 -3.72 9.72 45.79
C ASN A 181 -4.28 10.25 44.47
N GLY A 182 -4.53 9.37 43.50
CA GLY A 182 -5.03 9.68 42.16
C GLY A 182 -4.07 9.36 41.01
N HIS A 183 -2.77 9.17 41.30
CA HIS A 183 -1.77 8.91 40.27
C HIS A 183 -2.00 7.56 39.55
N GLY A 184 -2.20 6.48 40.29
CA GLY A 184 -2.47 5.16 39.71
C GLY A 184 -3.77 5.12 38.90
N THR A 185 -4.80 5.88 39.29
CA THR A 185 -6.01 6.09 38.48
C THR A 185 -5.68 6.75 37.14
N ALA A 186 -4.82 7.77 37.10
CA ALA A 186 -4.42 8.41 35.85
C ALA A 186 -3.61 7.48 34.95
N VAL A 187 -2.74 6.65 35.53
CA VAL A 187 -1.99 5.62 34.79
C VAL A 187 -2.95 4.59 34.17
N ALA A 188 -3.93 4.11 34.95
CA ALA A 188 -4.93 3.15 34.49
C ALA A 188 -5.76 3.67 33.29
N GLY A 189 -6.15 4.94 33.31
CA GLY A 189 -6.90 5.56 32.22
C GLY A 189 -6.17 5.54 30.88
N VAL A 190 -4.85 5.80 30.88
CA VAL A 190 -4.04 5.76 29.65
C VAL A 190 -4.01 4.33 29.06
N ILE A 191 -3.83 3.32 29.90
CA ILE A 191 -3.73 1.92 29.46
C ILE A 191 -5.08 1.40 28.95
N GLY A 192 -6.17 1.70 29.66
CA GLY A 192 -7.43 1.00 29.46
C GLY A 192 -8.69 1.73 29.92
N ALA A 193 -8.78 3.06 29.83
CA ALA A 193 -10.08 3.73 29.87
C ALA A 193 -11.06 3.13 28.85
N ILE A 194 -12.35 3.05 29.18
CA ILE A 194 -13.40 2.40 28.38
C ILE A 194 -13.61 3.18 27.07
N PRO A 195 -13.24 2.62 25.91
CA PRO A 195 -13.45 3.30 24.64
C PRO A 195 -14.89 3.13 24.15
N ASN A 196 -15.33 4.05 23.30
CA ASN A 196 -16.60 4.01 22.58
C ASN A 196 -17.83 3.94 23.52
N ASN A 197 -17.74 4.57 24.70
CA ASN A 197 -18.83 4.64 25.66
C ASN A 197 -19.60 5.98 25.57
N ASN A 198 -19.22 6.85 24.62
CA ASN A 198 -19.73 8.22 24.42
C ASN A 198 -19.44 9.17 25.59
N ARG A 199 -18.38 8.90 26.37
CA ARG A 199 -17.96 9.69 27.53
C ARG A 199 -16.45 9.86 27.50
N GLY A 200 -15.98 10.85 28.24
CA GLY A 200 -14.54 11.10 28.48
C GLY A 200 -13.59 10.77 27.33
N ILE A 201 -12.79 9.73 27.55
CA ILE A 201 -11.55 9.38 26.86
C ILE A 201 -11.51 7.90 26.49
N ALA A 202 -10.66 7.54 25.52
CA ALA A 202 -10.37 6.15 25.18
C ALA A 202 -9.00 5.72 25.76
N GLY A 203 -8.92 4.53 26.36
CA GLY A 203 -7.66 3.88 26.69
C GLY A 203 -7.02 3.26 25.44
N ILE A 204 -5.74 2.92 25.52
CA ILE A 204 -5.03 2.25 24.41
C ILE A 204 -5.63 0.86 24.12
N ASN A 205 -6.09 0.17 25.17
CA ASN A 205 -6.71 -1.14 25.06
C ASN A 205 -8.20 -1.09 25.40
N TRP A 206 -9.02 -1.75 24.58
CA TRP A 206 -10.46 -1.83 24.77
C TRP A 206 -10.85 -2.95 25.74
N GLN A 207 -10.05 -4.02 25.80
CA GLN A 207 -10.42 -5.26 26.49
C GLN A 207 -9.41 -5.76 27.53
N VAL A 208 -8.28 -5.06 27.72
CA VAL A 208 -7.21 -5.51 28.64
C VAL A 208 -7.69 -5.58 30.09
N LYS A 209 -7.20 -6.56 30.86
CA LYS A 209 -7.37 -6.58 32.31
C LYS A 209 -6.36 -5.67 32.99
N LEU A 210 -6.82 -4.89 33.95
CA LEU A 210 -5.97 -4.02 34.78
C LEU A 210 -5.89 -4.59 36.20
N MET A 211 -4.68 -4.89 36.66
CA MET A 211 -4.44 -5.42 38.01
C MET A 211 -3.88 -4.31 38.90
N PRO A 212 -4.67 -3.78 39.87
CA PRO A 212 -4.17 -2.77 40.79
C PRO A 212 -3.22 -3.40 41.82
N VAL A 213 -1.98 -2.92 41.89
CA VAL A 213 -1.04 -3.34 42.93
C VAL A 213 -0.53 -2.10 43.65
N LYS A 214 -1.06 -1.83 44.84
CA LYS A 214 -0.71 -0.63 45.59
C LYS A 214 0.62 -0.83 46.30
N ALA A 215 1.60 0.00 45.92
CA ALA A 215 2.94 0.04 46.51
C ALA A 215 3.33 1.46 46.96
N LEU A 216 2.52 2.47 46.62
CA LEU A 216 2.70 3.87 46.98
C LEU A 216 1.53 4.35 47.85
N GLY A 217 1.82 5.16 48.87
CA GLY A 217 0.84 5.71 49.80
C GLY A 217 0.10 6.94 49.25
N ALA A 218 -0.73 7.55 50.10
CA ALA A 218 -1.51 8.74 49.76
C ALA A 218 -0.64 9.95 49.37
N ASP A 219 0.61 10.01 49.82
CA ASP A 219 1.59 11.04 49.45
C ASP A 219 2.36 10.73 48.16
N GLY A 220 2.07 9.59 47.52
CA GLY A 220 2.75 9.12 46.31
C GLY A 220 4.12 8.48 46.56
N THR A 221 4.50 8.25 47.82
CA THR A 221 5.79 7.65 48.18
C THR A 221 5.63 6.19 48.58
N GLY A 222 6.71 5.41 48.41
CA GLY A 222 6.71 4.01 48.84
C GLY A 222 8.13 3.45 48.94
N ASP A 223 8.27 2.42 49.76
CA ASP A 223 9.56 1.77 50.00
C ASP A 223 9.94 0.83 48.85
N THR A 224 11.25 0.75 48.57
CA THR A 224 11.78 -0.20 47.58
C THR A 224 11.33 -1.64 47.83
N SER A 225 11.23 -2.04 49.11
CA SER A 225 10.77 -3.36 49.50
C SER A 225 9.32 -3.62 49.09
N ASN A 226 8.46 -2.60 49.17
CA ASN A 226 7.07 -2.70 48.77
C ASN A 226 6.96 -2.82 47.24
N VAL A 227 7.76 -2.05 46.50
CA VAL A 227 7.83 -2.17 45.03
C VAL A 227 8.36 -3.55 44.62
N ALA A 228 9.41 -4.05 45.27
CA ALA A 228 9.95 -5.38 44.97
C ALA A 228 8.93 -6.49 45.26
N ALA A 229 8.25 -6.43 46.42
CA ALA A 229 7.20 -7.38 46.75
C ALA A 229 5.99 -7.28 45.81
N ALA A 230 5.63 -6.07 45.36
CA ALA A 230 4.59 -5.84 44.36
C ALA A 230 4.91 -6.49 43.01
N ILE A 231 6.16 -6.39 42.55
CA ILE A 231 6.62 -7.02 41.30
C ILE A 231 6.47 -8.55 41.38
N VAL A 232 6.93 -9.15 42.47
CA VAL A 232 6.80 -10.60 42.71
C VAL A 232 5.33 -11.00 42.79
N TRP A 233 4.52 -10.28 43.57
CA TRP A 233 3.11 -10.58 43.71
C TRP A 233 2.37 -10.51 42.37
N ALA A 234 2.55 -9.44 41.59
CA ALA A 234 1.93 -9.29 40.27
C ALA A 234 2.32 -10.44 39.33
N THR A 235 3.59 -10.84 39.35
CA THR A 235 4.11 -11.95 38.56
C THR A 235 3.42 -13.26 38.92
N ASP A 236 3.32 -13.58 40.22
CA ASP A 236 2.69 -14.81 40.72
C ASP A 236 1.18 -14.84 40.45
N HIS A 237 0.57 -13.67 40.22
CA HIS A 237 -0.85 -13.51 39.90
C HIS A 237 -1.10 -13.32 38.39
N GLN A 238 -0.17 -13.78 37.55
CA GLN A 238 -0.32 -13.88 36.09
C GLN A 238 -0.40 -12.51 35.38
N ALA A 239 0.29 -11.49 35.89
CA ALA A 239 0.56 -10.30 35.10
C ALA A 239 1.40 -10.67 33.86
N ASN A 240 1.02 -10.18 32.69
CA ASN A 240 1.85 -10.31 31.49
C ASN A 240 2.82 -9.13 31.35
N ILE A 241 2.38 -7.95 31.81
CA ILE A 241 3.12 -6.70 31.76
C ILE A 241 3.00 -6.04 33.12
N ILE A 242 4.11 -5.51 33.63
CA ILE A 242 4.16 -4.69 34.85
C ILE A 242 4.54 -3.27 34.46
N ASN A 243 3.66 -2.32 34.78
CA ASN A 243 3.88 -0.89 34.59
C ASN A 243 4.40 -0.27 35.90
N LEU A 244 5.61 0.27 35.86
CA LEU A 244 6.27 0.99 36.95
C LEU A 244 6.35 2.48 36.62
N SER A 245 5.23 3.19 36.79
CA SER A 245 5.15 4.65 36.61
C SER A 245 5.74 5.44 37.78
N LEU A 246 6.79 4.91 38.39
CA LEU A 246 7.43 5.40 39.60
C LEU A 246 8.95 5.34 39.44
N GLY A 247 9.67 6.09 40.27
CA GLY A 247 11.12 6.03 40.34
C GLY A 247 11.68 7.09 41.26
N GLY A 248 12.97 7.00 41.55
CA GLY A 248 13.67 7.98 42.39
C GLY A 248 15.16 7.69 42.56
N PRO A 249 15.90 8.61 43.21
CA PRO A 249 17.31 8.42 43.53
C PRO A 249 17.50 7.47 44.74
N GLY A 250 18.68 6.87 44.88
CA GLY A 250 19.08 6.19 46.12
C GLY A 250 18.75 4.70 46.24
N PHE A 251 18.27 4.06 45.15
CA PHE A 251 18.08 2.61 45.09
C PHE A 251 19.30 1.82 44.59
N GLY A 252 20.40 2.51 44.24
CA GLY A 252 21.61 1.89 43.69
C GLY A 252 22.22 0.88 44.65
N GLY A 253 22.43 -0.35 44.16
CA GLY A 253 22.90 -1.48 44.97
C GLY A 253 21.83 -2.26 45.72
N ASN A 254 20.53 -1.94 45.54
CA ASN A 254 19.43 -2.69 46.14
C ASN A 254 19.20 -4.02 45.41
N MET A 255 19.85 -5.08 45.91
CA MET A 255 19.74 -6.44 45.39
C MET A 255 18.30 -6.97 45.43
N THR A 256 17.46 -6.53 46.37
CA THR A 256 16.07 -6.97 46.50
C THR A 256 15.23 -6.57 45.30
N LEU A 257 15.32 -5.30 44.87
CA LEU A 257 14.60 -4.81 43.70
C LEU A 257 15.09 -5.49 42.41
N SER A 258 16.41 -5.62 42.27
CA SER A 258 16.99 -6.27 41.10
C SER A 258 16.63 -7.76 41.01
N ASN A 259 16.57 -8.46 42.15
CA ASN A 259 16.10 -9.84 42.21
C ASN A 259 14.61 -9.95 41.86
N ALA A 260 13.77 -9.02 42.29
CA ALA A 260 12.35 -9.00 41.92
C ALA A 260 12.16 -8.75 40.41
N ILE A 261 12.92 -7.81 39.83
CA ILE A 261 12.95 -7.57 38.38
C ILE A 261 13.37 -8.84 37.64
N THR A 262 14.48 -9.48 38.07
CA THR A 262 14.97 -10.72 37.48
C THR A 262 13.92 -11.84 37.59
N TYR A 263 13.25 -11.96 38.75
CA TYR A 263 12.21 -12.96 38.99
C TYR A 263 11.03 -12.84 38.00
N ALA A 264 10.55 -11.61 37.77
CA ALA A 264 9.49 -11.30 36.83
C ALA A 264 9.93 -11.53 35.38
N TYR A 265 11.14 -11.08 35.03
CA TYR A 265 11.71 -11.26 33.71
C TYR A 265 11.88 -12.74 33.33
N ASP A 266 12.43 -13.56 34.23
CA ASP A 266 12.64 -15.00 34.01
C ASP A 266 11.32 -15.77 33.87
N ARG A 267 10.20 -15.19 34.30
CA ARG A 267 8.83 -15.73 34.14
C ARG A 267 8.10 -15.17 32.91
N GLY A 268 8.81 -14.44 32.05
CA GLY A 268 8.28 -13.91 30.81
C GLY A 268 7.38 -12.69 30.98
N VAL A 269 7.44 -12.01 32.13
CA VAL A 269 6.71 -10.75 32.35
C VAL A 269 7.53 -9.60 31.77
N LEU A 270 6.90 -8.73 30.98
CA LEU A 270 7.53 -7.51 30.50
C LEU A 270 7.43 -6.42 31.57
N ILE A 271 8.55 -5.82 31.92
CA ILE A 271 8.61 -4.73 32.92
C ILE A 271 8.86 -3.43 32.16
N VAL A 272 8.00 -2.43 32.37
CA VAL A 272 8.09 -1.11 31.73
C VAL A 272 8.21 -0.05 32.80
N ALA A 273 9.24 0.79 32.75
CA ALA A 273 9.53 1.74 33.82
C ALA A 273 9.79 3.17 33.32
N ALA A 274 9.38 4.14 34.14
CA ALA A 274 9.53 5.56 33.85
C ALA A 274 10.98 6.03 34.04
N ALA A 275 11.50 6.89 33.14
CA ALA A 275 12.84 7.47 33.26
C ALA A 275 13.05 8.31 34.53
N GLY A 276 11.97 8.94 35.03
CA GLY A 276 11.99 9.83 36.20
C GLY A 276 11.99 11.31 35.80
N ASN A 277 11.57 12.14 36.75
CA ASN A 277 11.30 13.58 36.54
C ASN A 277 11.86 14.46 37.67
N ASP A 278 12.83 13.95 38.44
CA ASP A 278 13.28 14.55 39.72
C ASP A 278 13.91 15.96 39.57
N GLN A 279 14.27 16.37 38.36
CA GLN A 279 14.73 17.71 38.01
C GLN A 279 13.86 18.29 36.90
N ALA A 280 12.68 18.81 37.28
CA ALA A 280 11.63 19.24 36.36
C ALA A 280 12.07 20.20 35.23
N ASP A 281 13.12 20.99 35.46
CA ASP A 281 13.58 22.01 34.51
C ASP A 281 14.61 21.51 33.48
N LYS A 282 15.31 20.41 33.75
CA LYS A 282 16.45 19.98 32.91
C LYS A 282 16.52 18.49 32.62
N GLY A 283 15.92 17.64 33.47
CA GLY A 283 16.13 16.19 33.42
C GLY A 283 17.59 15.83 33.70
N GLN A 284 17.82 14.63 34.19
CA GLN A 284 19.15 14.13 34.49
C GLN A 284 19.61 13.12 33.45
N ASN A 285 20.93 13.05 33.24
CA ASN A 285 21.56 11.97 32.49
C ASN A 285 21.72 10.75 33.41
N LEU A 286 20.95 9.70 33.15
CA LEU A 286 20.93 8.46 33.92
C LEU A 286 22.23 7.66 33.80
N ASP A 287 23.03 7.90 32.76
CA ASP A 287 24.35 7.28 32.63
C ASP A 287 25.32 7.79 33.70
N ALA A 288 25.09 9.01 34.20
CA ALA A 288 25.87 9.62 35.29
C ALA A 288 25.17 9.47 36.65
N THR A 289 23.84 9.59 36.69
CA THR A 289 23.02 9.55 37.92
C THR A 289 21.86 8.58 37.73
N PRO A 290 22.08 7.27 37.89
CA PRO A 290 21.06 6.26 37.61
C PRO A 290 19.88 6.36 38.59
N THR A 291 18.68 6.20 38.05
CA THR A 291 17.42 6.11 38.81
C THR A 291 16.85 4.69 38.69
N TYR A 292 16.06 4.28 39.68
CA TYR A 292 15.51 2.93 39.72
C TYR A 292 13.99 3.00 39.93
N PRO A 293 13.22 2.03 39.43
CA PRO A 293 13.62 0.72 38.88
C PRO A 293 14.17 0.73 37.44
N VAL A 294 14.11 1.86 36.72
CA VAL A 294 14.47 1.91 35.28
C VAL A 294 15.90 1.44 34.97
N CYS A 295 16.89 1.75 35.82
CA CYS A 295 18.27 1.23 35.70
C CYS A 295 18.52 -0.05 36.53
N GLY A 296 17.48 -0.72 37.04
CA GLY A 296 17.57 -1.81 38.02
C GLY A 296 17.86 -3.20 37.47
N ASP A 297 18.22 -3.32 36.20
CA ASP A 297 18.36 -4.60 35.49
C ASP A 297 19.80 -5.10 35.34
N ASN A 298 20.77 -4.44 36.00
CA ASN A 298 22.19 -4.79 35.94
C ASN A 298 22.75 -4.91 34.51
N GLY A 299 22.23 -4.12 33.56
CA GLY A 299 22.68 -4.13 32.16
C GLY A 299 22.23 -5.36 31.37
N LYS A 300 21.23 -6.09 31.87
CA LYS A 300 20.65 -7.26 31.19
C LYS A 300 19.45 -6.93 30.31
N ASN A 301 19.08 -5.64 30.18
CA ASN A 301 17.94 -5.18 29.38
C ASN A 301 16.62 -5.85 29.80
N MET A 302 16.41 -6.04 31.10
CA MET A 302 15.20 -6.68 31.67
C MET A 302 14.06 -5.70 31.87
N VAL A 303 14.37 -4.41 31.97
CA VAL A 303 13.39 -3.33 32.12
C VAL A 303 13.37 -2.53 30.83
N LEU A 304 12.18 -2.27 30.31
CA LEU A 304 11.97 -1.36 29.18
C LEU A 304 11.79 0.07 29.72
N GLY A 305 12.84 0.88 29.60
CA GLY A 305 12.86 2.26 30.10
C GLY A 305 12.26 3.28 29.13
N VAL A 306 11.41 4.17 29.67
CA VAL A 306 10.60 5.09 28.87
C VAL A 306 10.88 6.55 29.22
N ALA A 307 11.41 7.30 28.25
CA ALA A 307 11.54 8.75 28.31
C ALA A 307 10.27 9.47 27.79
N ALA A 308 10.08 10.73 28.21
CA ALA A 308 8.91 11.53 27.85
C ALA A 308 9.21 12.58 26.76
N THR A 309 8.31 12.66 25.79
CA THR A 309 8.30 13.70 24.75
C THR A 309 7.06 14.59 24.83
N ASP A 310 7.12 15.75 24.18
CA ASP A 310 5.96 16.61 23.95
C ASP A 310 5.31 16.40 22.58
N ILE A 311 4.31 17.22 22.27
CA ILE A 311 3.55 17.17 21.02
C ILE A 311 4.41 17.39 19.76
N ASN A 312 5.60 17.98 19.90
CA ASN A 312 6.56 18.20 18.82
C ASN A 312 7.66 17.15 18.78
N ASP A 313 7.50 16.05 19.54
CA ASP A 313 8.49 14.98 19.72
C ASP A 313 9.82 15.44 20.32
N GLN A 314 9.81 16.58 20.99
CA GLN A 314 10.96 17.04 21.74
C GLN A 314 10.94 16.40 23.13
N LYS A 315 12.10 15.98 23.63
CA LYS A 315 12.28 15.57 25.03
C LYS A 315 11.74 16.68 25.91
N THR A 316 10.87 16.33 26.85
CA THR A 316 10.36 17.31 27.81
C THR A 316 11.49 17.80 28.71
N SER A 317 11.39 19.02 29.24
CA SER A 317 12.39 19.57 30.16
C SER A 317 12.61 18.66 31.37
N PHE A 318 11.55 18.05 31.88
CA PHE A 318 11.57 17.21 33.08
C PHE A 318 12.11 15.79 32.84
N SER A 319 12.04 15.25 31.62
CA SER A 319 12.39 13.84 31.38
C SER A 319 13.87 13.62 31.60
N ASN A 320 14.20 12.66 32.46
CA ASN A 320 15.52 12.03 32.45
C ASN A 320 15.78 11.34 31.09
N PHE A 321 17.06 11.16 30.78
CA PHE A 321 17.55 10.58 29.51
C PHE A 321 18.82 9.78 29.78
N GLY A 322 19.23 8.89 28.88
CA GLY A 322 20.36 7.99 29.10
C GLY A 322 20.52 7.01 27.96
N SER A 323 21.72 6.49 27.75
CA SER A 323 21.97 5.41 26.78
C SER A 323 21.94 4.02 27.43
N LEU A 324 22.06 3.94 28.76
CA LEU A 324 22.17 2.66 29.47
C LEU A 324 20.83 2.06 29.90
N CYS A 325 19.83 2.89 30.23
CA CYS A 325 18.57 2.42 30.83
C CYS A 325 17.32 2.91 30.09
N ILE A 326 17.46 3.71 29.03
CA ILE A 326 16.33 4.22 28.24
C ILE A 326 16.33 3.53 26.89
N ASP A 327 15.23 2.85 26.61
CA ASP A 327 15.08 2.02 25.41
C ASP A 327 14.18 2.67 24.37
N ILE A 328 13.20 3.47 24.82
CA ILE A 328 12.18 4.07 23.97
C ILE A 328 11.68 5.39 24.57
N SER A 329 11.03 6.20 23.75
CA SER A 329 10.33 7.40 24.15
C SER A 329 8.83 7.32 23.86
N ALA A 330 8.01 8.01 24.65
CA ALA A 330 6.59 8.17 24.38
C ALA A 330 6.09 9.55 24.83
N PRO A 331 4.94 10.02 24.30
CA PRO A 331 4.31 11.25 24.77
C PRO A 331 4.13 11.27 26.29
N GLY A 332 4.62 12.32 26.95
CA GLY A 332 4.51 12.47 28.40
C GLY A 332 4.14 13.87 28.88
N LYS A 333 3.95 14.84 27.99
CA LYS A 333 3.51 16.21 28.33
C LYS A 333 2.05 16.42 27.97
N ARG A 334 1.27 17.00 28.89
CA ARG A 334 -0.15 17.32 28.68
C ARG A 334 -0.95 16.12 28.16
N ILE A 335 -0.82 14.99 28.85
CA ILE A 335 -1.55 13.76 28.57
C ILE A 335 -2.88 13.81 29.31
N LEU A 336 -3.98 13.74 28.57
CA LEU A 336 -5.33 13.69 29.12
C LEU A 336 -5.64 12.27 29.59
N SER A 337 -5.99 12.10 30.86
CA SER A 337 -6.37 10.82 31.44
C SER A 337 -7.47 10.96 32.51
N THR A 338 -7.93 9.83 33.05
CA THR A 338 -8.78 9.76 34.24
C THR A 338 -8.08 10.36 35.45
N ALA A 339 -8.85 10.85 36.42
CA ALA A 339 -8.33 11.44 37.64
C ALA A 339 -9.15 11.00 38.84
N PHE A 340 -8.50 10.99 40.00
CA PHE A 340 -9.16 10.88 41.28
C PHE A 340 -8.55 11.88 42.25
N LEU A 341 -9.39 12.63 42.95
CA LEU A 341 -8.99 13.59 43.97
C LEU A 341 -9.64 13.16 45.29
N PRO A 342 -8.92 12.55 46.23
CA PRO A 342 -9.49 12.09 47.50
C PRO A 342 -10.17 13.21 48.30
N SER A 343 -9.68 14.45 48.16
CA SER A 343 -10.24 15.65 48.79
C SER A 343 -11.56 16.12 48.17
N SER A 344 -11.87 15.69 46.95
CA SER A 344 -13.11 16.01 46.23
C SER A 344 -13.50 14.80 45.35
N PRO A 345 -13.94 13.69 45.98
CA PRO A 345 -14.12 12.44 45.27
C PRO A 345 -15.27 12.57 44.26
N SER A 346 -14.96 12.23 43.01
CA SER A 346 -15.93 12.13 41.92
C SER A 346 -15.52 11.03 40.95
N ASN A 347 -16.51 10.41 40.32
CA ASN A 347 -16.32 9.25 39.46
C ASN A 347 -16.07 9.62 37.99
N ASN A 348 -15.95 10.89 37.64
CA ASN A 348 -15.84 11.32 36.24
C ASN A 348 -14.79 12.40 36.00
N LEU A 349 -13.82 12.54 36.90
CA LEU A 349 -12.78 13.56 36.78
C LEU A 349 -11.76 13.17 35.71
N LEU A 350 -11.37 14.16 34.90
CA LEU A 350 -10.27 14.04 33.95
C LEU A 350 -9.19 15.06 34.29
N ILE A 351 -7.94 14.75 33.96
CA ILE A 351 -6.80 15.63 34.20
C ILE A 351 -5.84 15.63 33.02
N TYR A 352 -5.23 16.80 32.76
CA TYR A 352 -4.00 16.89 31.96
C TYR A 352 -2.81 16.71 32.88
N GLY A 353 -2.16 15.56 32.82
CA GLY A 353 -0.92 15.28 33.53
C GLY A 353 0.32 15.48 32.66
N SER A 354 1.48 15.65 33.30
CA SER A 354 2.78 15.63 32.62
C SER A 354 3.80 14.88 33.45
N GLY A 355 4.52 13.95 32.82
CA GLY A 355 5.54 13.13 33.46
C GLY A 355 5.89 11.90 32.63
N THR A 356 7.09 11.35 32.82
CA THR A 356 7.44 10.00 32.32
C THR A 356 6.50 8.92 32.86
N SER A 357 5.84 9.16 33.99
CA SER A 357 4.80 8.29 34.55
C SER A 357 3.55 8.17 33.67
N LEU A 358 3.28 9.12 32.77
CA LEU A 358 2.21 9.03 31.77
C LEU A 358 2.70 8.60 30.38
N ALA A 359 4.01 8.69 30.11
CA ALA A 359 4.62 8.08 28.92
C ALA A 359 4.71 6.55 29.04
N THR A 360 5.07 6.06 30.23
CA THR A 360 5.21 4.62 30.56
C THR A 360 3.94 3.80 30.26
N PRO A 361 2.72 4.21 30.69
CA PRO A 361 1.50 3.46 30.39
C PRO A 361 1.14 3.45 28.91
N ILE A 362 1.64 4.41 28.11
CA ILE A 362 1.47 4.34 26.65
C ILE A 362 2.20 3.11 26.11
N VAL A 363 3.45 2.93 26.53
CA VAL A 363 4.29 1.79 26.14
C VAL A 363 3.71 0.48 26.68
N SER A 364 3.30 0.43 27.95
CA SER A 364 2.63 -0.73 28.55
C SER A 364 1.33 -1.10 27.81
N GLY A 365 0.56 -0.10 27.39
CA GLY A 365 -0.67 -0.29 26.62
C GLY A 365 -0.40 -0.90 25.24
N VAL A 366 0.59 -0.38 24.50
CA VAL A 366 0.96 -0.93 23.19
C VAL A 366 1.56 -2.34 23.33
N ALA A 367 2.36 -2.60 24.36
CA ALA A 367 2.84 -3.93 24.68
C ALA A 367 1.69 -4.94 24.89
N ALA A 368 0.61 -4.50 25.54
CA ALA A 368 -0.57 -5.33 25.74
C ALA A 368 -1.31 -5.62 24.43
N LEU A 369 -1.39 -4.66 23.50
CA LEU A 369 -1.92 -4.88 22.16
C LEU A 369 -1.07 -5.91 21.40
N ILE A 370 0.27 -5.84 21.47
CA ILE A 370 1.16 -6.84 20.85
C ILE A 370 0.87 -8.23 21.39
N LYS A 371 0.86 -8.40 22.71
CA LYS A 371 0.57 -9.68 23.37
C LYS A 371 -0.83 -10.20 23.02
N SER A 372 -1.78 -9.30 22.75
CA SER A 372 -3.14 -9.66 22.32
C SER A 372 -3.17 -10.27 20.91
N THR A 373 -2.25 -9.88 20.02
CA THR A 373 -2.13 -10.52 18.69
C THR A 373 -1.53 -11.92 18.74
N ASN A 374 -0.63 -12.17 19.70
CA ASN A 374 0.00 -13.47 19.90
C ASN A 374 0.33 -13.67 21.40
N PRO A 375 -0.52 -14.40 22.14
CA PRO A 375 -0.32 -14.66 23.57
C PRO A 375 0.96 -15.44 23.90
N ASN A 376 1.61 -16.08 22.92
CA ASN A 376 2.82 -16.87 23.15
C ASN A 376 4.12 -16.05 23.08
N LEU A 377 4.07 -14.77 22.67
CA LEU A 377 5.27 -13.93 22.61
C LEU A 377 5.92 -13.78 23.99
N SER A 378 7.22 -14.03 24.08
CA SER A 378 8.02 -13.75 25.28
C SER A 378 8.14 -12.25 25.54
N ASN A 379 8.47 -11.87 26.76
CA ASN A 379 8.82 -10.48 27.11
C ASN A 379 9.96 -9.93 26.24
N VAL A 380 10.97 -10.76 25.92
CA VAL A 380 12.08 -10.39 25.03
C VAL A 380 11.59 -10.08 23.63
N GLU A 381 10.75 -10.93 23.03
CA GLU A 381 10.21 -10.70 21.68
C GLU A 381 9.34 -9.43 21.63
N ILE A 382 8.54 -9.17 22.68
CA ILE A 382 7.73 -7.94 22.76
C ILE A 382 8.63 -6.71 22.85
N ARG A 383 9.65 -6.73 23.72
CA ARG A 383 10.64 -5.65 23.87
C ARG A 383 11.33 -5.35 22.53
N GLU A 384 11.86 -6.38 21.87
CA GLU A 384 12.56 -6.22 20.59
C GLU A 384 11.62 -5.71 19.49
N LYS A 385 10.37 -6.16 19.47
CA LYS A 385 9.38 -5.65 18.51
C LYS A 385 9.17 -4.15 18.72
N LEU A 386 8.91 -3.72 19.95
CA LEU A 386 8.70 -2.31 20.30
C LEU A 386 9.88 -1.42 19.90
N ILE A 387 11.11 -1.84 20.22
CA ILE A 387 12.32 -1.03 19.99
C ILE A 387 12.63 -0.88 18.50
N ARG A 388 12.36 -1.91 17.68
CA ARG A 388 12.69 -1.90 16.25
C ARG A 388 11.71 -1.12 15.38
N THR A 389 10.53 -0.80 15.88
CA THR A 389 9.41 -0.22 15.11
C THR A 389 9.07 1.21 15.54
N THR A 390 9.96 1.87 16.26
CA THR A 390 9.83 3.27 16.67
C THR A 390 9.96 4.24 15.50
N ASP A 391 9.37 5.42 15.66
CA ASP A 391 9.66 6.56 14.80
C ASP A 391 10.90 7.29 15.34
N SER A 392 11.92 7.48 14.52
CA SER A 392 13.12 8.23 14.93
C SER A 392 12.80 9.71 15.17
N ILE A 393 13.22 10.22 16.33
CA ILE A 393 13.01 11.60 16.78
C ILE A 393 14.33 12.33 17.07
N ASP A 394 15.45 11.71 16.74
CA ASP A 394 16.80 12.21 17.02
C ASP A 394 17.03 13.60 16.41
N TRP A 395 16.63 13.78 15.16
CA TRP A 395 16.79 15.05 14.44
C TRP A 395 16.04 16.23 15.09
N LEU A 396 15.00 15.95 15.87
CA LEU A 396 14.22 16.95 16.62
C LEU A 396 14.85 17.31 17.98
N ASN A 397 15.84 16.54 18.42
CA ASN A 397 16.40 16.60 19.77
C ASN A 397 17.90 16.90 19.80
N GLN A 398 18.38 17.75 18.88
CA GLN A 398 19.80 18.12 18.78
C GLN A 398 20.31 19.02 19.91
N THR A 399 19.43 19.62 20.71
CA THR A 399 19.80 20.53 21.82
C THR A 399 19.05 20.24 23.12
N SER A 400 18.21 19.19 23.14
CA SER A 400 17.28 18.92 24.24
C SER A 400 17.93 18.24 25.45
N CYS A 401 19.18 17.75 25.31
CA CYS A 401 19.90 17.04 26.38
C CYS A 401 20.99 17.94 26.96
N LEU A 402 20.58 18.76 27.95
CA LEU A 402 21.45 19.72 28.64
C LEU A 402 22.17 20.69 27.69
N GLY A 403 21.49 21.11 26.61
CA GLY A 403 22.03 21.98 25.57
C GLY A 403 22.80 21.25 24.46
N GLY A 404 22.98 19.93 24.58
CA GLY A 404 23.56 19.07 23.56
C GLY A 404 22.55 18.12 22.90
N SER A 405 23.05 17.30 21.98
CA SER A 405 22.25 16.33 21.23
C SER A 405 21.83 15.16 22.10
N CYS A 406 20.57 14.74 21.95
CA CYS A 406 20.02 13.54 22.59
C CYS A 406 20.16 12.28 21.75
N ASN A 407 20.90 12.29 20.64
CA ASN A 407 21.07 11.10 19.79
C ASN A 407 21.60 9.92 20.63
N GLY A 408 20.84 8.83 20.67
CA GLY A 408 21.16 7.64 21.47
C GLY A 408 20.85 7.75 22.98
N PHE A 409 20.26 8.85 23.44
CA PHE A 409 19.87 9.06 24.84
C PHE A 409 18.35 8.99 25.10
N LEU A 410 17.55 8.84 24.05
CA LEU A 410 16.08 8.76 24.09
C LEU A 410 15.56 7.40 23.62
N GLY A 411 16.43 6.39 23.69
CA GLY A 411 16.15 5.07 23.16
C GLY A 411 16.13 5.05 21.63
N SER A 412 15.43 4.07 21.05
CA SER A 412 15.32 3.93 19.58
C SER A 412 14.36 4.92 18.92
N GLY A 413 13.61 5.72 19.71
CA GLY A 413 12.70 6.76 19.20
C GLY A 413 11.33 6.75 19.87
N ARG A 414 10.35 7.44 19.27
CA ARG A 414 8.97 7.46 19.77
C ARG A 414 8.26 6.15 19.42
N ILE A 415 7.52 5.60 20.36
CA ILE A 415 6.66 4.44 20.12
C ILE A 415 5.63 4.68 18.98
N ASN A 416 5.46 3.67 18.13
CA ASN A 416 4.48 3.63 17.04
C ASN A 416 3.71 2.30 17.08
N ALA A 417 2.46 2.35 17.54
CA ALA A 417 1.62 1.18 17.74
C ALA A 417 1.34 0.44 16.43
N LEU A 418 1.04 1.17 15.35
CA LEU A 418 0.74 0.57 14.05
C LEU A 418 1.95 -0.21 13.53
N SER A 419 3.13 0.42 13.46
CA SER A 419 4.35 -0.23 12.97
C SER A 419 4.71 -1.46 13.80
N THR A 420 4.36 -1.46 15.09
CA THR A 420 4.63 -2.57 15.99
C THR A 420 3.63 -3.72 15.84
N ILE A 421 2.38 -3.44 15.45
CA ILE A 421 1.31 -4.44 15.41
C ILE A 421 1.07 -4.97 14.00
N ALA A 422 1.20 -4.11 12.99
CA ALA A 422 1.04 -4.48 11.60
C ALA A 422 2.06 -5.58 11.23
N PRO A 423 1.65 -6.62 10.47
CA PRO A 423 2.57 -7.58 9.93
C PRO A 423 3.51 -6.88 8.93
N PRO A 424 4.77 -7.35 8.80
CA PRO A 424 5.69 -6.77 7.83
C PRO A 424 5.12 -6.86 6.41
N PRO A 425 5.47 -5.93 5.49
CA PRO A 425 5.05 -6.04 4.10
C PRO A 425 5.45 -7.40 3.51
N LEU A 426 4.55 -7.95 2.70
CA LEU A 426 4.82 -9.18 1.96
C LEU A 426 5.88 -8.92 0.90
N ALA A 427 6.92 -9.75 0.89
CA ALA A 427 7.99 -9.66 -0.09
C ALA A 427 7.48 -10.03 -1.50
N ASP A 428 8.10 -9.43 -2.52
CA ASP A 428 7.89 -9.83 -3.91
C ASP A 428 8.18 -11.33 -4.08
N GLY A 429 7.31 -12.04 -4.80
CA GLY A 429 7.37 -13.48 -4.98
C GLY A 429 6.63 -14.30 -3.90
N SER A 430 6.09 -13.67 -2.85
CA SER A 430 5.35 -14.40 -1.80
C SER A 430 4.06 -15.02 -2.35
N LEU A 431 3.80 -16.28 -2.00
CA LEU A 431 2.52 -16.95 -2.25
C LEU A 431 1.64 -16.81 -1.01
N ILE A 432 0.40 -16.34 -1.19
CA ILE A 432 -0.49 -16.03 -0.07
C ILE A 432 -1.85 -16.66 -0.30
N ARG A 433 -2.41 -17.27 0.74
CA ARG A 433 -3.81 -17.69 0.74
C ARG A 433 -4.68 -16.64 1.42
N SER A 434 -5.71 -16.17 0.73
CA SER A 434 -6.79 -15.39 1.35
C SER A 434 -7.55 -16.27 2.34
N PRO A 435 -7.63 -15.93 3.63
CA PRO A 435 -8.33 -16.77 4.59
C PRO A 435 -9.86 -16.64 4.50
N TYR A 436 -10.39 -15.66 3.73
CA TYR A 436 -11.83 -15.54 3.44
C TYR A 436 -12.27 -16.34 2.21
N THR A 437 -11.55 -16.16 1.09
CA THR A 437 -11.94 -16.75 -0.20
C THR A 437 -11.23 -18.07 -0.47
N GLY A 438 -10.15 -18.37 0.26
CA GLY A 438 -9.29 -19.52 0.01
C GLY A 438 -8.40 -19.38 -1.23
N GLU A 439 -8.54 -18.30 -2.00
CA GLU A 439 -7.80 -18.03 -3.23
C GLU A 439 -6.32 -17.80 -2.94
N ILE A 440 -5.49 -18.19 -3.91
CA ILE A 440 -4.04 -18.05 -3.84
C ILE A 440 -3.60 -16.85 -4.69
N TYR A 441 -2.75 -16.02 -4.13
CA TYR A 441 -2.18 -14.84 -4.76
C TYR A 441 -0.66 -14.93 -4.80
N LEU A 442 -0.07 -14.42 -5.89
CA LEU A 442 1.36 -14.10 -5.96
C LEU A 442 1.52 -12.59 -5.71
N ILE A 443 2.35 -12.22 -4.75
CA ILE A 443 2.76 -10.82 -4.59
C ILE A 443 3.81 -10.51 -5.65
N SER A 444 3.53 -9.53 -6.50
CA SER A 444 4.45 -9.07 -7.55
C SER A 444 4.25 -7.58 -7.83
N ASN A 445 5.33 -6.80 -7.84
CA ASN A 445 5.34 -5.36 -8.12
C ASN A 445 4.35 -4.58 -7.23
N ASN A 446 4.36 -4.86 -5.93
CA ASN A 446 3.46 -4.26 -4.95
C ASN A 446 1.95 -4.46 -5.27
N ALA A 447 1.62 -5.53 -5.98
CA ALA A 447 0.25 -5.94 -6.27
C ALA A 447 0.06 -7.44 -6.00
N LYS A 448 -1.17 -7.86 -5.73
CA LYS A 448 -1.53 -9.28 -5.62
C LYS A 448 -2.10 -9.78 -6.94
N ARG A 449 -1.54 -10.85 -7.47
CA ARG A 449 -1.99 -11.50 -8.72
C ARG A 449 -2.71 -12.80 -8.38
N PRO A 450 -4.00 -12.97 -8.71
CA PRO A 450 -4.69 -14.24 -8.56
C PRO A 450 -3.96 -15.36 -9.30
N ILE A 451 -3.89 -16.56 -8.71
CA ILE A 451 -3.30 -17.76 -9.32
C ILE A 451 -4.38 -18.84 -9.39
N SER A 452 -4.61 -19.37 -10.60
CA SER A 452 -5.47 -20.54 -10.77
C SER A 452 -4.78 -21.83 -10.32
N ASN A 453 -5.55 -22.88 -10.06
CA ASN A 453 -5.01 -24.20 -9.74
C ASN A 453 -4.12 -24.75 -10.85
N PHE A 454 -4.50 -24.50 -12.11
CA PHE A 454 -3.70 -24.92 -13.27
C PHE A 454 -2.35 -24.21 -13.30
N VAL A 455 -2.33 -22.87 -13.19
CA VAL A 455 -1.07 -22.10 -13.21
C VAL A 455 -0.20 -22.43 -12.00
N PHE A 456 -0.82 -22.66 -10.84
CA PHE A 456 -0.14 -23.09 -9.63
C PHE A 456 0.63 -24.40 -9.85
N ALA A 457 -0.04 -25.41 -10.41
CA ALA A 457 0.56 -26.70 -10.74
C ALA A 457 1.59 -26.59 -11.87
N GLN A 458 1.28 -25.84 -12.94
CA GLN A 458 2.16 -25.67 -14.10
C GLN A 458 3.51 -25.04 -13.73
N ARG A 459 3.51 -24.09 -12.79
CA ARG A 459 4.73 -23.41 -12.31
C ARG A 459 5.46 -24.17 -11.20
N GLY A 460 4.94 -25.32 -10.76
CA GLY A 460 5.54 -26.13 -9.70
C GLY A 460 5.52 -25.46 -8.33
N PHE A 461 4.57 -24.55 -8.08
CA PHE A 461 4.37 -23.99 -6.76
C PHE A 461 3.95 -25.08 -5.78
N ARG A 462 4.35 -24.92 -4.52
CA ARG A 462 4.13 -25.93 -3.49
C ARG A 462 3.30 -25.36 -2.34
N GLN A 463 2.43 -26.19 -1.78
CA GLN A 463 1.47 -25.75 -0.77
C GLN A 463 2.17 -25.30 0.52
N GLU A 464 3.30 -25.90 0.86
CA GLU A 464 4.11 -25.55 2.04
C GLU A 464 4.72 -24.14 1.98
N ASN A 465 4.81 -23.54 0.79
CA ASN A 465 5.35 -22.19 0.60
C ASN A 465 4.27 -21.11 0.67
N ILE A 466 3.01 -21.48 0.89
CA ILE A 466 1.91 -20.53 0.95
C ILE A 466 1.83 -19.97 2.36
N ILE A 467 2.04 -18.67 2.48
CA ILE A 467 1.87 -17.93 3.73
C ILE A 467 0.37 -17.66 3.94
N THR A 468 -0.09 -17.82 5.18
CA THR A 468 -1.43 -17.37 5.58
C THR A 468 -1.28 -15.95 6.14
N ALA A 469 -1.64 -14.94 5.35
CA ALA A 469 -1.54 -13.54 5.75
C ALA A 469 -2.74 -13.11 6.61
N ALA A 470 -2.53 -12.09 7.45
CA ALA A 470 -3.65 -11.40 8.11
C ALA A 470 -4.47 -10.63 7.06
N ASN A 471 -5.78 -10.56 7.25
CA ASN A 471 -6.70 -10.04 6.23
C ASN A 471 -6.42 -8.62 5.77
N ASN A 472 -6.14 -7.74 6.71
CA ASN A 472 -5.76 -6.35 6.46
C ASN A 472 -4.46 -6.24 5.64
N GLN A 473 -3.56 -7.22 5.73
CA GLN A 473 -2.32 -7.26 4.96
C GLN A 473 -2.54 -7.51 3.47
N LEU A 474 -3.60 -8.23 3.07
CA LEU A 474 -3.93 -8.43 1.64
C LEU A 474 -4.68 -7.24 1.04
N VAL A 475 -5.40 -6.47 1.86
CA VAL A 475 -6.17 -5.29 1.41
C VAL A 475 -5.25 -4.15 0.97
N SER A 476 -4.06 -4.05 1.56
CA SER A 476 -3.07 -3.03 1.18
C SER A 476 -2.45 -3.25 -0.21
N TYR A 477 -2.60 -4.44 -0.80
CA TYR A 477 -2.10 -4.74 -2.15
C TYR A 477 -3.23 -4.65 -3.18
N PRO A 478 -3.12 -3.76 -4.20
CA PRO A 478 -4.06 -3.74 -5.32
C PRO A 478 -4.07 -5.07 -6.06
N THR A 479 -5.23 -5.47 -6.57
CA THR A 479 -5.35 -6.68 -7.39
C THR A 479 -4.85 -6.37 -8.80
N ALA A 480 -3.83 -7.10 -9.25
CA ALA A 480 -3.32 -7.04 -10.62
C ALA A 480 -3.94 -8.16 -11.48
N THR A 481 -3.65 -8.13 -12.78
CA THR A 481 -4.06 -9.21 -13.69
C THR A 481 -3.58 -10.58 -13.18
N PRO A 482 -4.43 -11.62 -13.26
CA PRO A 482 -4.04 -12.95 -12.84
C PRO A 482 -2.72 -13.41 -13.47
N LEU A 483 -1.99 -14.25 -12.73
CA LEU A 483 -0.77 -14.83 -13.23
C LEU A 483 -1.11 -15.73 -14.43
N PRO A 484 -0.67 -15.40 -15.65
CA PRO A 484 -1.06 -16.18 -16.82
C PRO A 484 -0.37 -17.55 -16.81
N PRO A 485 -0.92 -18.53 -17.55
CA PRO A 485 -0.17 -19.71 -17.96
C PRO A 485 1.19 -19.35 -18.56
N LEU A 486 2.11 -20.30 -18.56
CA LEU A 486 3.40 -20.11 -19.23
C LEU A 486 3.20 -19.83 -20.72
N ASP A 487 4.07 -19.00 -21.30
CA ASP A 487 4.05 -18.75 -22.73
C ASP A 487 4.12 -20.06 -23.52
N THR A 488 3.49 -20.09 -24.69
CA THR A 488 3.25 -21.26 -25.57
C THR A 488 2.23 -22.29 -25.04
N THR A 489 1.64 -22.07 -23.86
CA THR A 489 0.55 -22.94 -23.39
C THR A 489 -0.67 -22.80 -24.30
N LEU A 490 -1.16 -23.93 -24.83
CA LEU A 490 -2.42 -24.00 -25.55
C LEU A 490 -3.54 -24.23 -24.55
N ILE A 491 -4.54 -23.36 -24.57
CA ILE A 491 -5.69 -23.40 -23.66
C ILE A 491 -6.99 -23.35 -24.45
N LYS A 492 -8.03 -24.01 -23.95
CA LYS A 492 -9.41 -23.80 -24.40
C LYS A 492 -10.36 -23.79 -23.23
N SER A 493 -11.55 -23.23 -23.45
CA SER A 493 -12.63 -23.32 -22.48
C SER A 493 -13.24 -24.73 -22.47
N GLU A 494 -13.81 -25.12 -21.34
CA GLU A 494 -14.72 -26.27 -21.26
C GLU A 494 -16.03 -26.06 -22.03
N ASN A 495 -16.43 -24.80 -22.26
CA ASN A 495 -17.72 -24.43 -22.86
C ASN A 495 -17.63 -24.08 -24.36
N TYR A 496 -16.44 -23.79 -24.87
CA TYR A 496 -16.23 -23.34 -26.24
C TYR A 496 -15.03 -24.05 -26.89
N ASP A 497 -15.10 -24.25 -28.20
CA ASP A 497 -14.06 -24.94 -28.96
C ASP A 497 -12.93 -24.03 -29.44
N GLU A 498 -13.02 -22.72 -29.18
CA GLU A 498 -11.96 -21.78 -29.52
C GLU A 498 -10.70 -22.08 -28.70
N VAL A 499 -9.58 -22.24 -29.41
CA VAL A 499 -8.27 -22.52 -28.83
C VAL A 499 -7.45 -21.24 -28.83
N PHE A 500 -6.77 -20.99 -27.71
CA PHE A 500 -5.87 -19.87 -27.55
C PHE A 500 -4.46 -20.37 -27.29
N VAL A 501 -3.46 -19.60 -27.72
CA VAL A 501 -2.09 -19.71 -27.23
C VAL A 501 -1.80 -18.56 -26.28
N VAL A 502 -1.09 -18.83 -25.19
CA VAL A 502 -0.61 -17.79 -24.28
C VAL A 502 0.72 -17.25 -24.78
N VAL A 503 0.82 -15.95 -25.02
CA VAL A 503 2.06 -15.28 -25.46
C VAL A 503 2.14 -13.90 -24.80
N SER A 504 3.27 -13.61 -24.15
CA SER A 504 3.50 -12.36 -23.42
C SER A 504 2.40 -12.09 -22.39
N GLY A 505 1.90 -13.16 -21.75
CA GLY A 505 0.83 -13.08 -20.74
C GLY A 505 -0.58 -12.77 -21.26
N MET A 506 -0.81 -12.78 -22.57
CA MET A 506 -2.12 -12.64 -23.20
C MET A 506 -2.58 -13.94 -23.83
N LYS A 507 -3.88 -14.22 -23.80
CA LYS A 507 -4.48 -15.27 -24.64
C LYS A 507 -4.66 -14.71 -26.06
N ARG A 508 -4.20 -15.44 -27.07
CA ARG A 508 -4.34 -15.07 -28.48
C ARG A 508 -5.10 -16.16 -29.22
N PRO A 509 -6.19 -15.83 -29.94
CA PRO A 509 -6.98 -16.83 -30.62
C PRO A 509 -6.17 -17.48 -31.75
N LEU A 510 -6.33 -18.80 -31.89
CA LEU A 510 -5.69 -19.62 -32.90
C LEU A 510 -6.71 -20.11 -33.92
N THR A 511 -6.42 -19.90 -35.21
CA THR A 511 -7.10 -20.64 -36.27
C THR A 511 -6.46 -22.01 -36.50
N TYR A 512 -7.18 -22.92 -37.16
CA TYR A 512 -6.65 -24.22 -37.55
C TYR A 512 -5.38 -24.09 -38.42
N LEU A 513 -5.34 -23.08 -39.29
CA LEU A 513 -4.16 -22.74 -40.09
C LEU A 513 -2.91 -22.53 -39.22
N VAL A 514 -3.04 -21.70 -38.18
CA VAL A 514 -1.93 -21.37 -37.28
C VAL A 514 -1.55 -22.60 -36.44
N PHE A 515 -2.56 -23.38 -36.03
CA PHE A 515 -2.36 -24.60 -35.28
C PHE A 515 -1.50 -25.62 -36.04
N ILE A 516 -1.84 -25.91 -37.30
CA ILE A 516 -1.13 -26.88 -38.13
C ILE A 516 0.22 -26.33 -38.60
N SER A 517 0.27 -25.08 -39.07
CA SER A 517 1.51 -24.48 -39.60
C SER A 517 2.62 -24.37 -38.53
N ARG A 518 2.25 -24.25 -37.25
CA ARG A 518 3.20 -24.22 -36.12
C ARG A 518 3.46 -25.59 -35.49
N GLY A 519 2.84 -26.66 -36.01
CA GLY A 519 3.05 -28.03 -35.53
C GLY A 519 2.49 -28.30 -34.13
N TYR A 520 1.44 -27.58 -33.72
CA TYR A 520 0.78 -27.84 -32.44
C TYR A 520 0.04 -29.18 -32.46
N ASN A 521 -0.17 -29.76 -31.27
CA ASN A 521 -0.82 -31.04 -31.08
C ASN A 521 -2.03 -30.89 -30.16
N PHE A 522 -3.17 -31.44 -30.57
CA PHE A 522 -4.44 -31.33 -29.82
C PHE A 522 -4.34 -31.93 -28.41
N ALA A 523 -3.48 -32.93 -28.20
CA ALA A 523 -3.23 -33.54 -26.89
C ALA A 523 -2.58 -32.56 -25.88
N ASN A 524 -1.96 -31.48 -26.36
CA ASN A 524 -1.31 -30.48 -25.52
C ASN A 524 -2.25 -29.36 -25.07
N ILE A 525 -3.46 -29.29 -25.63
CA ILE A 525 -4.46 -28.28 -25.25
C ILE A 525 -4.93 -28.56 -23.82
N LYS A 526 -4.89 -27.52 -22.99
CA LYS A 526 -5.37 -27.56 -21.61
C LYS A 526 -6.77 -26.97 -21.54
N ILE A 527 -7.70 -27.74 -20.99
CA ILE A 527 -9.08 -27.29 -20.78
C ILE A 527 -9.12 -26.57 -19.43
N LEU A 528 -9.55 -25.32 -19.45
CA LEU A 528 -9.67 -24.47 -18.26
C LEU A 528 -11.13 -24.04 -18.07
N PRO A 529 -11.56 -23.74 -16.84
CA PRO A 529 -12.86 -23.13 -16.58
C PRO A 529 -13.01 -21.82 -17.35
N GLN A 530 -14.23 -21.51 -17.79
CA GLN A 530 -14.49 -20.27 -18.55
C GLN A 530 -14.05 -19.02 -17.81
N SER A 531 -14.27 -18.96 -16.49
CA SER A 531 -13.87 -17.82 -15.65
C SER A 531 -12.36 -17.60 -15.63
N GLU A 532 -11.54 -18.65 -15.74
CA GLU A 532 -10.09 -18.54 -15.84
C GLU A 532 -9.67 -17.95 -17.19
N ILE A 533 -10.31 -18.41 -18.27
CA ILE A 533 -10.09 -17.88 -19.61
C ILE A 533 -10.47 -16.39 -19.68
N ASP A 534 -11.64 -16.00 -19.18
CA ASP A 534 -12.16 -14.62 -19.24
C ASP A 534 -11.29 -13.61 -18.50
N ASN A 535 -10.62 -14.06 -17.44
CA ASN A 535 -9.74 -13.22 -16.64
C ASN A 535 -8.37 -12.94 -17.29
N LEU A 536 -8.04 -13.59 -18.41
CA LEU A 536 -6.82 -13.32 -19.17
C LEU A 536 -7.06 -12.25 -20.24
N PRO A 537 -6.14 -11.27 -20.40
CA PRO A 537 -6.25 -10.28 -21.46
C PRO A 537 -6.17 -10.95 -22.84
N THR A 538 -7.08 -10.58 -23.73
CA THR A 538 -7.11 -11.07 -25.12
C THR A 538 -6.21 -10.18 -25.99
N GLY A 539 -5.26 -10.79 -26.68
CA GLY A 539 -4.48 -10.13 -27.73
C GLY A 539 -5.04 -10.39 -29.12
N GLU A 540 -4.45 -9.73 -30.13
CA GLU A 540 -4.73 -10.01 -31.55
C GLU A 540 -4.52 -11.49 -31.91
N TRP A 541 -5.18 -11.92 -33.00
CA TRP A 541 -5.01 -13.23 -33.61
C TRP A 541 -3.54 -13.62 -33.70
N TYR A 542 -3.22 -14.87 -33.33
CA TYR A 542 -1.86 -15.33 -33.43
C TYR A 542 -1.53 -15.63 -34.89
N GLU A 543 -0.46 -15.05 -35.41
CA GLU A 543 -0.17 -15.11 -36.85
C GLU A 543 0.45 -16.46 -37.26
N PRO A 544 0.13 -16.98 -38.46
CA PRO A 544 0.85 -18.10 -39.05
C PRO A 544 2.31 -17.69 -39.35
N PRO A 545 3.26 -18.65 -39.36
CA PRO A 545 4.65 -18.36 -39.74
C PRO A 545 4.75 -17.77 -41.16
N ASP A 546 5.73 -16.91 -41.38
CA ASP A 546 6.08 -16.47 -42.73
C ASP A 546 6.38 -17.67 -43.63
N GLN A 547 6.06 -17.52 -44.91
CA GLN A 547 6.13 -18.53 -45.98
C GLN A 547 5.12 -19.69 -45.84
N THR A 548 4.15 -19.60 -44.93
CA THR A 548 3.03 -20.54 -44.89
C THR A 548 2.22 -20.42 -46.19
N MET A 549 2.09 -21.53 -46.92
CA MET A 549 1.28 -21.62 -48.15
C MET A 549 -0.14 -22.07 -47.82
N VAL A 550 -1.13 -21.38 -48.37
CA VAL A 550 -2.55 -21.54 -48.04
C VAL A 550 -3.38 -21.62 -49.31
N LEU A 551 -4.35 -22.53 -49.34
CA LEU A 551 -5.41 -22.58 -50.34
C LEU A 551 -6.76 -22.44 -49.64
N VAL A 552 -7.55 -21.46 -50.07
CA VAL A 552 -8.86 -21.20 -49.47
C VAL A 552 -9.91 -22.02 -50.21
N LEU A 553 -10.77 -22.74 -49.49
CA LEU A 553 -11.83 -23.54 -50.11
C LEU A 553 -12.73 -22.67 -50.99
N GLY A 554 -12.85 -23.04 -52.27
CA GLY A 554 -13.60 -22.29 -53.28
C GLY A 554 -12.81 -21.22 -54.03
N ASP A 555 -11.57 -20.94 -53.62
CA ASP A 555 -10.62 -20.06 -54.33
C ASP A 555 -9.44 -20.89 -54.85
N PRO A 556 -9.20 -20.97 -56.17
CA PRO A 556 -8.09 -21.73 -56.74
C PRO A 556 -6.71 -21.07 -56.49
N THR A 557 -6.67 -19.87 -55.92
CA THR A 557 -5.44 -19.10 -55.70
C THR A 557 -4.66 -19.62 -54.50
N VAL A 558 -3.38 -19.95 -54.71
CA VAL A 558 -2.46 -20.22 -53.60
C VAL A 558 -1.98 -18.88 -53.05
N TYR A 559 -2.14 -18.69 -51.75
CA TYR A 559 -1.60 -17.55 -51.01
C TYR A 559 -0.38 -17.97 -50.20
N VAL A 560 0.53 -17.02 -49.98
CA VAL A 560 1.66 -17.13 -49.08
C VAL A 560 1.54 -16.04 -48.03
N ILE A 561 1.77 -16.42 -46.78
CA ILE A 561 1.92 -15.48 -45.67
C ILE A 561 3.31 -14.88 -45.74
N ASP A 562 3.41 -13.56 -45.81
CA ASP A 562 4.66 -12.82 -45.88
C ASP A 562 4.53 -11.55 -45.03
N LYS A 563 5.32 -11.46 -43.96
CA LYS A 563 5.33 -10.34 -43.01
C LYS A 563 3.94 -10.04 -42.44
N GLY A 564 3.23 -11.10 -42.05
CA GLY A 564 1.87 -11.01 -41.49
C GLY A 564 0.76 -10.68 -42.50
N THR A 565 1.08 -10.58 -43.80
CA THR A 565 0.09 -10.33 -44.86
C THR A 565 -0.04 -11.50 -45.81
N ARG A 566 -1.21 -11.66 -46.44
CA ARG A 566 -1.40 -12.64 -47.54
C ARG A 566 -1.00 -12.04 -48.88
N ARG A 567 -0.27 -12.82 -49.67
CA ARG A 567 0.16 -12.50 -51.04
C ARG A 567 -0.13 -13.68 -51.95
N ALA A 568 -0.76 -13.47 -53.09
CA ALA A 568 -1.06 -14.53 -54.05
C ALA A 568 0.20 -15.02 -54.78
N VAL A 569 0.18 -16.28 -55.22
CA VAL A 569 1.20 -16.89 -56.07
C VAL A 569 0.53 -17.38 -57.33
N THR A 570 0.96 -16.90 -58.50
CA THR A 570 0.41 -17.40 -59.76
C THR A 570 0.84 -18.84 -59.99
N PHE A 571 0.06 -19.58 -60.77
CA PHE A 571 0.36 -20.97 -61.06
C PHE A 571 1.71 -21.14 -61.77
N PHE A 572 2.04 -20.26 -62.71
CA PHE A 572 3.33 -20.25 -63.38
C PHE A 572 4.49 -20.06 -62.38
N VAL A 573 4.39 -19.07 -61.48
CA VAL A 573 5.42 -18.83 -60.46
C VAL A 573 5.52 -20.03 -59.51
N PHE A 574 4.38 -20.61 -59.11
CA PHE A 574 4.34 -21.78 -58.24
C PHE A 574 5.13 -22.96 -58.84
N GLN A 575 4.91 -23.26 -60.13
CA GLN A 575 5.63 -24.29 -60.85
C GLN A 575 7.10 -23.93 -61.08
N GLN A 576 7.38 -22.71 -61.55
CA GLN A 576 8.73 -22.26 -61.87
C GLN A 576 9.65 -22.26 -60.65
N ARG A 577 9.11 -21.97 -59.46
CA ARG A 577 9.84 -21.99 -58.18
C ARG A 577 9.89 -23.37 -57.53
N ASN A 578 9.35 -24.40 -58.19
CA ASN A 578 9.26 -25.77 -57.66
C ASN A 578 8.59 -25.83 -56.28
N LEU A 579 7.53 -25.03 -56.08
CA LEU A 579 6.71 -25.08 -54.87
C LEU A 579 5.85 -26.34 -54.89
N SER A 580 5.60 -26.92 -53.71
CA SER A 580 4.89 -28.19 -53.58
C SER A 580 3.50 -27.99 -53.01
N PHE A 581 2.48 -28.51 -53.70
CA PHE A 581 1.11 -28.58 -53.18
C PHE A 581 1.02 -29.40 -51.89
N SER A 582 1.95 -30.33 -51.65
CA SER A 582 2.00 -31.08 -50.38
C SER A 582 2.31 -30.21 -49.16
N LYS A 583 2.78 -28.98 -49.36
CA LYS A 583 3.07 -27.99 -48.32
C LYS A 583 1.97 -26.93 -48.19
N VAL A 584 0.92 -27.00 -49.01
CA VAL A 584 -0.19 -26.05 -49.01
C VAL A 584 -1.25 -26.54 -48.03
N ILE A 585 -1.68 -25.64 -47.13
CA ILE A 585 -2.70 -25.92 -46.12
C ILE A 585 -4.06 -25.44 -46.65
N ASN A 586 -5.04 -26.34 -46.67
CA ASN A 586 -6.42 -26.01 -47.05
C ASN A 586 -7.17 -25.42 -45.85
N VAL A 587 -7.85 -24.30 -46.06
CA VAL A 587 -8.59 -23.57 -45.00
C VAL A 587 -9.94 -23.08 -45.50
N THR A 588 -10.85 -22.78 -44.56
CA THR A 588 -12.13 -22.13 -44.92
C THR A 588 -11.94 -20.62 -45.15
N PRO A 589 -12.86 -19.95 -45.88
CA PRO A 589 -12.82 -18.50 -46.02
C PRO A 589 -12.82 -17.74 -44.69
N ASP A 590 -13.59 -18.22 -43.69
CA ASP A 590 -13.70 -17.57 -42.38
C ASP A 590 -12.37 -17.61 -41.63
N GLU A 591 -11.66 -18.74 -41.64
CA GLU A 591 -10.34 -18.90 -41.02
C GLU A 591 -9.24 -18.05 -41.66
N PHE A 592 -9.43 -17.63 -42.91
CA PHE A 592 -8.45 -16.85 -43.66
C PHE A 592 -8.80 -15.35 -43.74
N SER A 593 -10.04 -15.00 -43.38
CA SER A 593 -10.59 -13.64 -43.54
C SER A 593 -9.87 -12.59 -42.70
N HIS A 594 -9.32 -12.98 -41.55
CA HIS A 594 -8.64 -12.08 -40.62
C HIS A 594 -7.19 -11.74 -41.04
N ILE A 595 -6.64 -12.40 -42.08
CA ILE A 595 -5.28 -12.12 -42.55
C ILE A 595 -5.32 -10.96 -43.56
N PRO A 596 -4.65 -9.84 -43.27
CA PRO A 596 -4.69 -8.66 -44.14
C PRO A 596 -4.00 -8.94 -45.48
N GLN A 597 -4.55 -8.38 -46.55
CA GLN A 597 -3.91 -8.44 -47.88
C GLN A 597 -2.79 -7.42 -47.97
N SER A 598 -1.65 -7.82 -48.54
CA SER A 598 -0.53 -6.91 -48.79
C SER A 598 -0.88 -5.86 -49.84
N HIS A 599 -0.26 -4.68 -49.75
CA HIS A 599 -0.26 -3.71 -50.86
C HIS A 599 0.36 -4.31 -52.12
N ASP A 600 1.39 -5.15 -51.97
CA ASP A 600 1.96 -5.93 -53.06
C ASP A 600 1.29 -7.30 -53.10
N SER A 601 0.18 -7.37 -53.85
CA SER A 601 -0.76 -8.49 -53.83
C SER A 601 -0.14 -9.84 -54.25
N TYR A 602 1.02 -9.86 -54.90
CA TYR A 602 1.67 -11.08 -55.39
C TYR A 602 3.03 -11.29 -54.76
N TRP A 603 3.33 -12.51 -54.30
CA TRP A 603 4.51 -12.76 -53.45
C TRP A 603 5.85 -12.68 -54.21
N LEU A 604 5.88 -13.26 -55.41
CA LEU A 604 7.09 -13.38 -56.23
C LEU A 604 6.74 -13.10 -57.69
N SER A 605 7.66 -12.44 -58.39
CA SER A 605 7.66 -12.41 -59.84
C SER A 605 8.18 -13.74 -60.41
N PRO A 606 7.90 -14.01 -61.69
CA PRO A 606 8.72 -14.93 -62.47
C PRO A 606 10.22 -14.69 -62.28
N LEU A 607 11.03 -15.73 -62.50
CA LEU A 607 12.48 -15.64 -62.48
C LEU A 607 12.98 -14.68 -63.56
N ASP A 608 14.04 -13.93 -63.26
CA ASP A 608 14.69 -13.08 -64.26
C ASP A 608 15.16 -13.92 -65.47
N GLN A 609 15.19 -13.26 -66.63
CA GLN A 609 15.45 -13.85 -67.95
C GLN A 609 14.36 -14.80 -68.47
N THR A 610 13.27 -15.01 -67.73
CA THR A 610 12.11 -15.72 -68.27
C THR A 610 11.52 -14.94 -69.44
N LEU A 611 11.36 -15.60 -70.59
CA LEU A 611 10.69 -15.04 -71.75
C LEU A 611 9.22 -15.44 -71.72
N VAL A 612 8.33 -14.46 -71.76
CA VAL A 612 6.88 -14.68 -71.66
C VAL A 612 6.14 -13.96 -72.78
N LYS A 613 5.01 -14.53 -73.21
CA LYS A 613 4.08 -13.89 -74.15
C LYS A 613 2.63 -14.19 -73.78
N LEU A 614 1.69 -13.37 -74.25
CA LEU A 614 0.27 -13.68 -74.18
C LEU A 614 -0.12 -14.72 -75.23
N VAL A 615 -1.18 -15.48 -74.96
CA VAL A 615 -1.71 -16.51 -75.88
C VAL A 615 -2.03 -15.92 -77.26
N ASP A 616 -2.67 -14.75 -77.29
CA ASP A 616 -3.22 -14.14 -78.50
C ASP A 616 -2.42 -12.91 -78.99
N GLU A 617 -1.21 -12.67 -78.46
CA GLU A 617 -0.37 -11.55 -78.89
C GLU A 617 1.03 -12.00 -79.32
N PRO A 618 1.60 -11.37 -80.38
CA PRO A 618 2.94 -11.70 -80.85
C PRO A 618 4.05 -11.09 -79.97
N SER A 619 3.71 -10.15 -79.08
CA SER A 619 4.65 -9.43 -78.23
C SER A 619 5.32 -10.36 -77.21
N VAL A 620 6.65 -10.39 -77.22
CA VAL A 620 7.46 -11.13 -76.24
C VAL A 620 8.01 -10.16 -75.21
N TYR A 621 7.94 -10.54 -73.95
CA TYR A 621 8.50 -9.82 -72.83
C TYR A 621 9.60 -10.66 -72.19
N VAL A 622 10.66 -10.01 -71.70
CA VAL A 622 11.61 -10.61 -70.76
C VAL A 622 11.32 -10.12 -69.36
N ILE A 623 11.50 -10.99 -68.37
CA ILE A 623 11.43 -10.63 -66.97
C ILE A 623 12.81 -10.14 -66.53
N GLU A 624 12.88 -8.89 -66.07
CA GLU A 624 14.10 -8.31 -65.49
C GLU A 624 13.74 -7.51 -64.24
N ASN A 625 14.44 -7.77 -63.14
CA ASN A 625 14.21 -7.14 -61.84
C ASN A 625 12.73 -7.21 -61.41
N GLY A 626 12.07 -8.33 -61.70
CA GLY A 626 10.66 -8.57 -61.38
C GLY A 626 9.64 -7.82 -62.22
N THR A 627 10.05 -7.16 -63.32
CA THR A 627 9.14 -6.49 -64.26
C THR A 627 9.13 -7.17 -65.63
N LYS A 628 7.98 -7.17 -66.31
CA LYS A 628 7.89 -7.57 -67.72
C LYS A 628 8.30 -6.39 -68.60
N ARG A 629 9.34 -6.60 -69.42
CA ARG A 629 9.85 -5.57 -70.34
C ARG A 629 9.66 -6.03 -71.76
N LEU A 630 8.99 -5.21 -72.56
CA LEU A 630 8.72 -5.51 -73.97
C LEU A 630 10.04 -5.60 -74.74
N LEU A 631 10.21 -6.68 -75.52
CA LEU A 631 11.34 -6.88 -76.40
C LEU A 631 10.97 -6.52 -77.84
N SER A 632 11.78 -5.69 -78.49
CA SER A 632 11.74 -5.59 -79.95
C SER A 632 12.37 -6.85 -80.58
N LEU A 633 11.99 -7.18 -81.81
CA LEU A 633 12.55 -8.34 -82.53
C LEU A 633 14.09 -8.26 -82.65
N ASN A 634 14.63 -7.05 -82.87
CA ASN A 634 16.07 -6.84 -82.98
C ASN A 634 16.79 -7.16 -81.66
N VAL A 635 16.22 -6.75 -80.52
CA VAL A 635 16.79 -7.03 -79.19
C VAL A 635 16.65 -8.51 -78.83
N PHE A 636 15.52 -9.14 -79.20
CA PHE A 636 15.33 -10.57 -78.99
C PHE A 636 16.42 -11.40 -79.69
N VAL A 637 16.72 -11.06 -80.95
CA VAL A 637 17.78 -11.73 -81.73
C VAL A 637 19.17 -11.37 -81.21
N SER A 638 19.45 -10.10 -80.90
CA SER A 638 20.79 -9.66 -80.45
C SER A 638 21.20 -10.26 -79.12
N ARG A 639 20.23 -10.52 -78.23
CA ARG A 639 20.46 -11.20 -76.94
C ARG A 639 20.50 -12.73 -77.04
N GLY A 640 20.36 -13.29 -78.25
CA GLY A 640 20.44 -14.73 -78.49
C GLY A 640 19.27 -15.52 -77.92
N TYR A 641 18.11 -14.88 -77.73
CA TYR A 641 16.91 -15.57 -77.25
C TYR A 641 16.31 -16.48 -78.32
N ASP A 642 15.63 -17.53 -77.87
CA ASP A 642 15.02 -18.55 -78.72
C ASP A 642 13.51 -18.62 -78.45
N PHE A 643 12.70 -18.59 -79.51
CA PHE A 643 11.24 -18.68 -79.41
C PHE A 643 10.77 -19.98 -78.74
N ARG A 644 11.57 -21.06 -78.78
CA ARG A 644 11.29 -22.32 -78.08
C ARG A 644 11.29 -22.17 -76.56
N ASN A 645 11.97 -21.15 -76.04
CA ASN A 645 12.07 -20.86 -74.61
C ASN A 645 11.02 -19.83 -74.14
N VAL A 646 10.19 -19.30 -75.06
CA VAL A 646 9.14 -18.34 -74.73
C VAL A 646 7.94 -19.10 -74.16
N VAL A 647 7.63 -18.82 -72.89
CA VAL A 647 6.47 -19.38 -72.21
C VAL A 647 5.24 -18.57 -72.57
N THR A 648 4.16 -19.25 -72.95
CA THR A 648 2.87 -18.59 -73.18
C THR A 648 2.10 -18.56 -71.87
N LEU A 649 1.76 -17.35 -71.39
CA LEU A 649 0.98 -17.13 -70.17
C LEU A 649 -0.44 -16.67 -70.50
N PRO A 650 -1.45 -17.12 -69.72
CA PRO A 650 -2.79 -16.55 -69.81
C PRO A 650 -2.78 -15.10 -69.33
N LYS A 651 -3.74 -14.30 -69.81
CA LYS A 651 -3.83 -12.87 -69.50
C LYS A 651 -3.83 -12.57 -68.00
N VAL A 652 -4.54 -13.37 -67.21
CA VAL A 652 -4.62 -13.24 -65.75
C VAL A 652 -3.26 -13.39 -65.04
N GLU A 653 -2.33 -14.18 -65.58
CA GLU A 653 -0.98 -14.32 -65.03
C GLU A 653 -0.01 -13.28 -65.59
N MET A 654 -0.25 -12.81 -66.81
CA MET A 654 0.55 -11.74 -67.40
C MET A 654 0.26 -10.38 -66.76
N ASP A 655 -1.01 -10.08 -66.45
CA ASP A 655 -1.46 -8.77 -65.96
C ASP A 655 -0.93 -8.43 -64.56
N VAL A 656 -0.55 -9.45 -63.78
CA VAL A 656 -0.07 -9.28 -62.40
C VAL A 656 1.44 -9.01 -62.33
N ILE A 657 2.16 -9.20 -63.44
CA ILE A 657 3.58 -8.87 -63.54
C ILE A 657 3.68 -7.38 -63.88
N ALA A 658 4.37 -6.63 -63.01
CA ALA A 658 4.55 -5.18 -63.19
C ALA A 658 5.23 -4.85 -64.53
N ALA A 659 4.72 -3.85 -65.25
CA ALA A 659 5.30 -3.43 -66.52
C ALA A 659 6.55 -2.58 -66.28
N GLY A 660 7.67 -2.98 -66.90
CA GLY A 660 8.89 -2.19 -66.97
C GLY A 660 8.98 -1.42 -68.29
N MET A 661 9.94 -0.50 -68.37
CA MET A 661 10.22 0.19 -69.64
C MET A 661 10.63 -0.81 -70.73
N PRO A 662 10.17 -0.64 -71.99
CA PRO A 662 10.64 -1.44 -73.12
C PRO A 662 12.17 -1.46 -73.22
N ILE A 663 12.72 -2.54 -73.77
CA ILE A 663 14.16 -2.62 -74.05
C ILE A 663 14.33 -2.22 -75.52
N GLU A 664 14.87 -1.01 -75.72
CA GLU A 664 15.04 -0.40 -77.04
C GLU A 664 16.41 -0.72 -77.68
N SER A 665 17.37 -1.25 -76.91
CA SER A 665 18.72 -1.65 -77.36
C SER A 665 19.30 -2.82 -76.56
#